data_AF-A0A7C6L5J4-F1
#
_entry.id   AF-A0A7C6L5J4-F1
#
_cell.length_a   1.000
_cell.length_b   1.000
_cell.length_c   1.000
_cell.angle_alpha   90.00
_cell.angle_beta   90.00
_cell.angle_gamma   90.00
#
_symmetry.space_group_name_H-M   'P 1'
#
loop_
_entity.id
_entity.type
_entity.pdbx_description
1 polymer ?
#
loop_
_entity_poly.entity_id
_entity_poly.type
_entity_poly.pdbx_seq_one_letter_code
_entity_poly.pdbx_strand_id
1 'polypeptide(L)'
;MKLIPFSIILILLFKSSVFFAQNAEGRQLWQLTAKVSNSDTSKVDTIDRLADEVYGNDRVREFHATGKGSSSGQVIAIIENWAENPETEFYYNPDAGEPKNATVSGSGSEEGWQLEKEVIGGKLIMENTSTDQASGGSAAKLTSIQFTYTGDEKSAEIGIAILAKGFDKRRYFYDGKTTDNGENIEKSISCIASCDQSSKKGCSITKTDKGYQASWNFSRSWQAQTYSKGMGFFTEEKSLQITIVPYKESDKPEVSLYGCSELGTNDRYDVFASGKPEGGKYRFWVEPASMMTVEADDESSAILTGATPGKGTLYVEYTAPNGKTAQASKVASYVKVENYNGGQPMPQIALYDIDGKKQSGIKTVPVDAQPANASELVKFVPADPGVLSAVGVGNEVTLQGLRVGKTTFQAKTDCDEKTGPAVEVEVVNCDDETKAALEKMRKAAIENLVDATERLQKTAGSKEFEKARDELVSSTIELLAKAGLTIVANGKTSGAVKVAAEIADKGTALSEMIASANAEELKDNVGKTASGEAFEKIAERQFGKAVGDLWGKSLSAAIGVVEVQQAAQKFAENIREILKHEAELEDMEKGYEAASENLKRIEKRQQFCKNGTGQPQAKEQPKSDQTPKSSEPTPPKDPTPTPKPKPKPKPTTGEQPNPTEPTPAEPKSGDEVIGDPEPPTVPPRQVGLPYEPSDCGCGQSKDLTIKSADFSKLGIGMKNLGDCVERFRSTTLTDYQLSLQEISELTDSLSTTLKSDAAEFLVKAKASKPRLDELVSRVRSYDKAGNEFLKKMDKCPDSVTTGMEIFKSVETITVDSIKTNY
;
A
#
# COMPACT_ATOMS: atom_id res chain seq x y z
N MET A 1 -57.12 17.03 55.51
CA MET A 1 -57.30 16.52 54.13
C MET A 1 -56.15 17.05 53.27
N LYS A 2 -55.88 16.51 52.07
CA LYS A 2 -54.72 16.86 51.24
C LYS A 2 -54.68 18.35 50.84
N LEU A 3 -53.48 18.88 50.57
CA LEU A 3 -53.20 19.92 49.57
C LEU A 3 -51.76 19.78 49.06
N ILE A 4 -51.60 19.83 47.73
CA ILE A 4 -50.35 19.73 46.94
C ILE A 4 -50.58 20.64 45.72
N PRO A 5 -49.68 21.61 45.43
CA PRO A 5 -48.91 21.58 44.17
C PRO A 5 -47.52 22.27 44.30
N PHE A 6 -46.67 22.45 43.28
CA PHE A 6 -46.66 22.09 41.84
C PHE A 6 -45.21 21.77 41.41
N SER A 7 -44.99 21.14 40.25
CA SER A 7 -43.64 20.93 39.68
C SER A 7 -43.59 21.13 38.16
N ILE A 8 -42.77 22.08 37.69
CA ILE A 8 -42.32 22.33 36.31
C ILE A 8 -40.91 22.92 36.46
N ILE A 9 -39.77 22.32 36.07
CA ILE A 9 -39.28 21.77 34.79
C ILE A 9 -38.48 22.79 33.94
N LEU A 10 -37.28 22.33 33.55
CA LEU A 10 -36.37 22.76 32.48
C LEU A 10 -35.16 23.65 32.81
N ILE A 11 -34.05 23.29 32.17
CA ILE A 11 -32.71 23.86 32.24
C ILE A 11 -32.39 24.45 30.86
N LEU A 12 -32.05 25.75 30.76
CA LEU A 12 -30.90 26.27 29.97
C LEU A 12 -30.85 27.81 29.85
N LEU A 13 -29.59 28.30 29.85
CA LEU A 13 -29.07 29.56 29.29
C LEU A 13 -29.25 30.91 30.04
N PHE A 14 -28.22 31.74 29.80
CA PHE A 14 -27.93 33.11 30.26
C PHE A 14 -27.72 33.28 31.78
N LYS A 15 -26.50 33.34 32.31
CA LYS A 15 -25.28 34.18 32.06
C LYS A 15 -25.24 35.43 32.93
N SER A 16 -24.09 35.64 33.58
CA SER A 16 -23.54 36.93 34.07
C SER A 16 -24.54 37.91 34.68
N SER A 17 -24.50 38.12 35.99
CA SER A 17 -23.45 39.02 36.50
C SER A 17 -22.30 38.35 37.26
N VAL A 18 -21.11 38.39 36.66
CA VAL A 18 -19.87 38.51 37.45
C VAL A 18 -19.81 39.97 37.90
N PHE A 19 -20.34 40.28 39.08
CA PHE A 19 -20.17 41.61 39.67
C PHE A 19 -18.75 41.71 40.24
N PHE A 20 -17.86 42.28 39.43
CA PHE A 20 -16.54 42.77 39.79
C PHE A 20 -15.74 41.92 40.78
N ALA A 21 -15.17 40.83 40.25
CA ALA A 21 -13.86 40.38 40.69
C ALA A 21 -12.80 41.45 40.31
N GLN A 22 -12.83 42.58 41.01
CA GLN A 22 -11.73 43.54 40.98
C GLN A 22 -10.56 42.94 41.78
N ASN A 23 -9.41 42.86 41.11
CA ASN A 23 -8.08 42.70 41.70
C ASN A 23 -7.97 41.53 42.71
N ALA A 24 -7.88 40.31 42.18
CA ALA A 24 -7.31 39.17 42.91
C ALA A 24 -5.78 39.33 43.16
N GLU A 25 -5.17 40.37 42.60
CA GLU A 25 -3.81 40.81 42.92
C GLU A 25 -3.82 41.68 44.18
N GLY A 26 -3.12 41.23 45.24
CA GLY A 26 -2.87 42.03 46.45
C GLY A 26 -3.71 41.68 47.69
N ARG A 27 -4.62 40.70 47.62
CA ARG A 27 -5.33 40.23 48.83
C ARG A 27 -4.35 39.61 49.83
N GLN A 28 -4.19 40.28 50.96
CA GLN A 28 -3.21 39.93 51.99
C GLN A 28 -3.57 38.61 52.69
N LEU A 29 -2.59 37.72 52.83
CA LEU A 29 -2.70 36.53 53.67
C LEU A 29 -2.48 36.86 55.14
N TRP A 30 -3.14 36.11 56.01
CA TRP A 30 -3.08 36.29 57.46
C TRP A 30 -2.88 34.93 58.15
N GLN A 31 -2.04 34.93 59.19
CA GLN A 31 -1.84 33.77 60.05
C GLN A 31 -2.76 33.91 61.26
N LEU A 32 -3.83 33.12 61.25
CA LEU A 32 -4.64 32.89 62.44
C LEU A 32 -3.91 31.89 63.34
N THR A 33 -3.67 32.30 64.58
CA THR A 33 -3.21 31.43 65.66
C THR A 33 -4.28 31.41 66.74
N ALA A 34 -5.02 30.32 66.83
CA ALA A 34 -6.04 30.10 67.84
C ALA A 34 -5.58 29.07 68.87
N LYS A 35 -5.81 29.35 70.14
CA LYS A 35 -5.75 28.38 71.24
C LYS A 35 -7.13 28.30 71.86
N VAL A 36 -7.62 27.09 72.05
CA VAL A 36 -8.86 26.82 72.80
C VAL A 36 -8.54 25.93 73.99
N SER A 37 -9.30 26.09 75.06
CA SER A 37 -9.44 25.05 76.08
C SER A 37 -10.90 24.85 76.43
N ASN A 38 -11.27 23.60 76.69
CA ASN A 38 -12.50 23.20 77.36
C ASN A 38 -12.13 22.36 78.59
N SER A 39 -12.86 22.52 79.68
CA SER A 39 -12.59 21.90 80.98
C SER A 39 -13.93 21.60 81.66
N ASP A 40 -14.48 20.44 81.33
CA ASP A 40 -15.72 19.90 81.89
C ASP A 40 -15.40 18.99 83.10
N THR A 41 -16.24 18.98 84.13
CA THR A 41 -16.01 18.25 85.40
C THR A 41 -17.33 17.84 86.04
N SER A 42 -17.75 16.60 85.81
CA SER A 42 -19.06 16.03 86.19
C SER A 42 -19.06 15.33 87.55
N LYS A 43 -20.20 15.30 88.26
CA LYS A 43 -20.46 14.54 89.48
C LYS A 43 -21.96 14.22 89.68
N VAL A 44 -22.26 13.06 90.23
CA VAL A 44 -23.58 12.48 90.55
C VAL A 44 -23.35 11.57 91.80
N ASP A 45 -24.38 11.10 92.53
CA ASP A 45 -24.20 10.52 93.90
C ASP A 45 -25.32 9.51 94.34
N THR A 46 -24.98 8.56 95.23
CA THR A 46 -25.49 7.14 95.35
C THR A 46 -26.47 6.86 96.51
N ILE A 47 -27.45 5.94 96.38
CA ILE A 47 -28.50 5.76 97.42
C ILE A 47 -29.10 4.35 97.71
N ASP A 48 -28.97 3.85 98.94
CA ASP A 48 -29.57 2.57 99.44
C ASP A 48 -30.89 2.70 100.24
N ARG A 49 -31.59 1.57 100.47
CA ARG A 49 -31.92 1.00 101.82
C ARG A 49 -33.00 -0.12 101.84
N LEU A 50 -33.00 -0.89 102.94
CA LEU A 50 -33.89 -2.01 103.25
C LEU A 50 -35.33 -1.59 103.58
N ALA A 51 -36.24 -2.57 103.61
CA ALA A 51 -37.47 -2.55 104.41
C ALA A 51 -37.27 -3.38 105.68
N ASP A 52 -37.77 -2.87 106.82
CA ASP A 52 -37.65 -3.51 108.13
C ASP A 52 -38.89 -4.36 108.51
N GLU A 53 -38.64 -5.30 109.43
CA GLU A 53 -39.59 -6.12 110.19
C GLU A 53 -40.44 -7.20 109.47
N VAL A 54 -40.14 -8.45 109.85
CA VAL A 54 -41.01 -9.66 109.85
C VAL A 54 -41.29 -10.33 108.49
N TYR A 55 -40.61 -11.46 108.26
CA TYR A 55 -40.80 -12.44 107.17
C TYR A 55 -40.65 -11.93 105.72
N GLY A 56 -39.47 -11.39 105.37
CA GLY A 56 -39.13 -11.20 103.95
C GLY A 56 -38.04 -10.18 103.64
N ASN A 57 -36.98 -10.09 104.45
CA ASN A 57 -35.95 -9.06 104.33
C ASN A 57 -35.23 -9.10 102.96
N ASP A 58 -35.49 -8.14 102.07
CA ASP A 58 -34.43 -7.59 101.19
C ASP A 58 -34.81 -6.32 100.40
N ARG A 59 -33.84 -5.40 100.23
CA ARG A 59 -33.72 -4.45 99.09
C ARG A 59 -32.46 -3.57 99.20
N VAL A 60 -31.70 -3.43 98.10
CA VAL A 60 -30.40 -2.69 98.05
C VAL A 60 -30.18 -2.07 96.64
N ARG A 61 -29.75 -0.79 96.52
CA ARG A 61 -29.77 0.07 95.28
C ARG A 61 -28.85 1.33 95.44
N GLU A 62 -28.65 2.35 94.60
CA GLU A 62 -29.20 2.89 93.35
C GLU A 62 -28.12 3.84 92.72
N PHE A 63 -27.82 3.68 91.42
CA PHE A 63 -26.78 4.34 90.58
C PHE A 63 -25.48 4.81 91.30
N HIS A 64 -24.65 5.84 91.01
CA HIS A 64 -24.60 7.00 90.06
C HIS A 64 -23.17 7.21 89.42
N ALA A 65 -22.78 8.42 88.94
CA ALA A 65 -21.60 8.76 88.09
C ALA A 65 -20.67 9.93 88.56
N THR A 66 -19.45 10.09 88.02
CA THR A 66 -18.67 11.38 87.95
C THR A 66 -17.76 11.41 86.71
N GLY A 67 -17.07 12.53 86.42
CA GLY A 67 -16.07 12.61 85.36
C GLY A 67 -15.27 13.92 85.30
N LYS A 68 -14.27 13.97 84.42
CA LYS A 68 -13.46 15.17 84.08
C LYS A 68 -12.98 15.10 82.64
N GLY A 69 -13.39 16.06 81.80
CA GLY A 69 -12.97 16.22 80.41
C GLY A 69 -12.21 17.53 80.21
N SER A 70 -10.88 17.49 80.25
CA SER A 70 -10.02 18.62 79.88
C SER A 70 -9.45 18.41 78.49
N SER A 71 -9.74 19.33 77.58
CA SER A 71 -9.23 19.32 76.21
C SER A 71 -8.72 20.69 75.79
N SER A 72 -7.52 20.73 75.24
CA SER A 72 -6.90 21.95 74.72
C SER A 72 -6.39 21.72 73.32
N GLY A 73 -6.62 22.68 72.42
CA GLY A 73 -6.19 22.60 71.03
C GLY A 73 -5.56 23.91 70.58
N GLN A 74 -4.60 23.81 69.66
CA GLN A 74 -4.04 24.95 68.94
C GLN A 74 -4.18 24.74 67.44
N VAL A 75 -4.67 25.76 66.76
CA VAL A 75 -4.74 25.86 65.30
C VAL A 75 -3.83 26.99 64.86
N ILE A 76 -2.96 26.70 63.89
CA ILE A 76 -2.24 27.71 63.12
C ILE A 76 -2.69 27.56 61.68
N ALA A 77 -3.46 28.52 61.19
CA ALA A 77 -4.06 28.50 59.86
C ALA A 77 -3.63 29.73 59.04
N ILE A 78 -3.34 29.52 57.75
CA ILE A 78 -3.09 30.58 56.78
C ILE A 78 -4.39 30.80 56.01
N ILE A 79 -4.97 31.98 56.20
CA ILE A 79 -6.29 32.36 55.69
C ILE A 79 -6.20 33.68 54.92
N GLU A 80 -7.16 33.90 54.03
CA GLU A 80 -7.34 35.15 53.29
C GLU A 80 -8.40 36.00 54.00
N ASN A 81 -8.25 37.33 54.00
CA ASN A 81 -9.29 38.22 54.53
C ASN A 81 -10.34 38.49 53.45
N TRP A 82 -11.59 38.07 53.70
CA TRP A 82 -12.72 38.20 52.78
C TRP A 82 -13.65 39.38 53.10
N ALA A 83 -13.30 40.26 54.03
CA ALA A 83 -14.10 41.47 54.30
C ALA A 83 -14.11 42.42 53.10
N GLU A 84 -15.22 43.12 52.87
CA GLU A 84 -15.32 44.13 51.81
C GLU A 84 -14.35 45.31 52.03
N ASN A 85 -14.06 45.64 53.29
CA ASN A 85 -13.04 46.63 53.67
C ASN A 85 -11.93 46.00 54.54
N PRO A 86 -10.93 45.33 53.94
CA PRO A 86 -9.90 44.60 54.69
C PRO A 86 -8.92 45.51 55.44
N GLU A 87 -8.93 46.82 55.20
CA GLU A 87 -8.14 47.77 55.99
C GLU A 87 -8.71 47.98 57.39
N THR A 88 -10.03 47.96 57.56
CA THR A 88 -10.70 48.18 58.85
C THR A 88 -11.29 46.93 59.47
N GLU A 89 -11.60 45.93 58.65
CA GLU A 89 -12.40 44.76 59.01
C GLU A 89 -11.67 43.44 58.73
N PHE A 90 -12.18 42.35 59.32
CA PHE A 90 -11.74 40.99 59.04
C PHE A 90 -12.94 40.07 58.90
N TYR A 91 -12.96 39.24 57.86
CA TYR A 91 -13.95 38.18 57.69
C TYR A 91 -13.30 36.91 57.17
N TYR A 92 -13.55 35.81 57.88
CA TYR A 92 -13.23 34.47 57.44
C TYR A 92 -14.21 33.47 58.06
N ASN A 93 -14.79 32.60 57.25
CA ASN A 93 -15.60 31.45 57.66
C ASN A 93 -15.42 30.31 56.63
N PRO A 94 -15.99 29.10 56.84
CA PRO A 94 -15.82 27.99 55.91
C PRO A 94 -16.42 28.25 54.51
N ASP A 95 -17.52 29.00 54.42
CA ASP A 95 -18.19 29.31 53.15
C ASP A 95 -17.38 30.29 52.28
N ALA A 96 -16.56 31.14 52.90
CA ALA A 96 -15.62 32.04 52.21
C ALA A 96 -14.41 31.30 51.61
N GLY A 97 -14.12 30.07 52.05
CA GLY A 97 -13.11 29.18 51.45
C GLY A 97 -12.24 28.46 52.48
N GLU A 98 -11.64 27.33 52.07
CA GLU A 98 -10.75 26.54 52.93
C GLU A 98 -9.43 27.27 53.24
N PRO A 99 -8.77 27.01 54.41
CA PRO A 99 -7.47 27.58 54.71
C PRO A 99 -6.40 27.09 53.73
N LYS A 100 -5.50 27.96 53.26
CA LYS A 100 -4.36 27.58 52.39
C LYS A 100 -3.43 26.56 53.06
N ASN A 101 -3.37 26.59 54.40
CA ASN A 101 -2.74 25.59 55.25
C ASN A 101 -3.38 25.66 56.64
N ALA A 102 -3.58 24.54 57.31
CA ALA A 102 -3.99 24.49 58.72
C ALA A 102 -3.21 23.40 59.47
N THR A 103 -2.31 23.81 60.36
CA THR A 103 -1.68 22.91 61.34
C THR A 103 -2.55 22.86 62.59
N VAL A 104 -3.05 21.68 62.93
CA VAL A 104 -3.90 21.45 64.11
C VAL A 104 -3.17 20.53 65.08
N SER A 105 -3.07 20.94 66.33
CA SER A 105 -2.58 20.11 67.43
C SER A 105 -3.55 20.20 68.60
N GLY A 106 -3.56 19.18 69.46
CA GLY A 106 -4.39 19.19 70.66
C GLY A 106 -4.19 17.97 71.53
N SER A 107 -4.46 18.16 72.82
CA SER A 107 -4.43 17.13 73.84
C SER A 107 -5.77 17.14 74.58
N GLY A 108 -6.45 15.99 74.57
CA GLY A 108 -7.65 15.75 75.36
C GLY A 108 -7.43 14.62 76.36
N SER A 109 -7.95 14.79 77.56
CA SER A 109 -8.13 13.73 78.55
C SER A 109 -9.57 13.79 79.06
N GLU A 110 -10.29 12.69 78.95
CA GLU A 110 -11.62 12.52 79.50
C GLU A 110 -11.66 11.25 80.36
N GLU A 111 -12.03 11.43 81.63
CA GLU A 111 -12.37 10.35 82.55
C GLU A 111 -13.85 10.40 82.91
N GLY A 112 -14.49 9.24 83.00
CA GLY A 112 -15.87 9.10 83.45
C GLY A 112 -16.13 7.75 84.11
N TRP A 113 -17.19 7.66 84.91
CA TRP A 113 -17.71 6.39 85.40
C TRP A 113 -19.23 6.43 85.57
N GLN A 114 -19.84 5.25 85.58
CA GLN A 114 -21.22 4.98 85.98
C GLN A 114 -21.27 3.66 86.76
N LEU A 115 -22.41 3.39 87.41
CA LEU A 115 -22.58 2.35 88.43
C LEU A 115 -23.86 1.53 88.13
N GLU A 116 -24.62 1.19 89.17
CA GLU A 116 -25.96 0.59 89.20
C GLU A 116 -26.03 -0.93 89.47
N LYS A 117 -27.13 -1.33 90.13
CA LYS A 117 -27.05 -2.18 91.33
C LYS A 117 -28.46 -2.62 91.77
N GLU A 118 -28.72 -3.91 91.94
CA GLU A 118 -29.96 -4.44 92.55
C GLU A 118 -29.81 -5.83 93.20
N VAL A 119 -30.28 -5.93 94.46
CA VAL A 119 -30.28 -7.15 95.29
C VAL A 119 -31.71 -7.41 95.80
N ILE A 120 -32.19 -8.66 95.70
CA ILE A 120 -33.51 -9.09 96.19
C ILE A 120 -33.42 -10.53 96.76
N GLY A 121 -34.09 -10.79 97.88
CA GLY A 121 -34.13 -12.10 98.56
C GLY A 121 -32.81 -12.52 99.25
N GLY A 122 -31.89 -11.59 99.48
CA GLY A 122 -30.52 -11.84 99.95
C GLY A 122 -29.57 -12.22 98.80
N LYS A 123 -30.03 -12.15 97.54
CA LYS A 123 -29.31 -12.55 96.34
C LYS A 123 -29.06 -11.34 95.44
N LEU A 124 -27.82 -11.15 95.00
CA LEU A 124 -27.52 -10.21 93.92
C LEU A 124 -28.25 -10.65 92.65
N ILE A 125 -28.95 -9.72 91.97
CA ILE A 125 -29.67 -10.01 90.72
C ILE A 125 -29.09 -9.20 89.56
N MET A 126 -28.62 -7.96 89.82
CA MET A 126 -27.96 -7.13 88.83
C MET A 126 -26.82 -6.30 89.45
N GLU A 127 -25.69 -6.26 88.75
CA GLU A 127 -24.62 -5.29 88.98
C GLU A 127 -24.07 -4.83 87.62
N ASN A 128 -23.88 -3.53 87.48
CA ASN A 128 -23.24 -2.89 86.35
C ASN A 128 -22.13 -1.96 86.87
N THR A 129 -20.99 -1.96 86.20
CA THR A 129 -19.92 -1.01 86.50
C THR A 129 -19.23 -0.65 85.21
N SER A 130 -19.24 0.65 84.87
CA SER A 130 -18.55 1.18 83.69
C SER A 130 -17.50 2.21 84.08
N THR A 131 -16.35 2.15 83.42
CA THR A 131 -15.28 3.13 83.58
C THR A 131 -14.66 3.42 82.23
N ASP A 132 -14.73 4.69 81.84
CA ASP A 132 -14.19 5.23 80.61
C ASP A 132 -12.96 6.07 80.94
N GLN A 133 -11.79 5.70 80.41
CA GLN A 133 -10.58 6.52 80.46
C GLN A 133 -10.03 6.71 79.05
N ALA A 134 -9.99 7.95 78.56
CA ALA A 134 -9.39 8.32 77.28
C ALA A 134 -8.35 9.44 77.50
N SER A 135 -7.13 9.27 76.98
CA SER A 135 -6.03 10.19 77.27
C SER A 135 -5.05 10.33 76.10
N GLY A 136 -4.85 11.56 75.63
CA GLY A 136 -3.83 11.92 74.65
C GLY A 136 -4.18 11.46 73.23
N GLY A 137 -4.74 12.36 72.41
CA GLY A 137 -5.01 12.06 71.02
C GLY A 137 -3.78 12.16 70.13
N SER A 138 -3.58 11.17 69.25
CA SER A 138 -2.48 11.16 68.27
C SER A 138 -2.82 11.95 66.99
N ALA A 139 -4.07 12.39 66.84
CA ALA A 139 -4.53 13.21 65.73
C ALA A 139 -5.61 14.20 66.20
N ALA A 140 -5.46 15.47 65.83
CA ALA A 140 -6.47 16.51 65.99
C ALA A 140 -6.89 17.02 64.61
N LYS A 141 -8.16 17.41 64.47
CA LYS A 141 -8.75 17.92 63.23
C LYS A 141 -9.54 19.19 63.51
N LEU A 142 -9.47 20.14 62.59
CA LEU A 142 -10.32 21.33 62.59
C LEU A 142 -11.75 20.92 62.24
N THR A 143 -12.74 21.40 62.98
CA THR A 143 -14.18 21.14 62.71
C THR A 143 -14.97 22.40 62.45
N SER A 144 -14.60 23.54 63.05
CA SER A 144 -15.11 24.86 62.68
C SER A 144 -14.02 25.93 62.87
N ILE A 145 -14.08 26.95 62.03
CA ILE A 145 -13.18 28.11 62.07
C ILE A 145 -13.91 29.32 61.51
N GLN A 146 -14.14 30.34 62.35
CA GLN A 146 -14.76 31.59 61.96
C GLN A 146 -14.15 32.76 62.74
N PHE A 147 -13.96 33.89 62.07
CA PHE A 147 -13.63 35.17 62.69
C PHE A 147 -14.26 36.32 61.90
N THR A 148 -15.19 37.02 62.51
CA THR A 148 -15.82 38.24 61.99
C THR A 148 -15.46 39.42 62.90
N TYR A 149 -14.85 40.45 62.33
CA TYR A 149 -14.68 41.75 62.94
C TYR A 149 -15.05 42.82 61.91
N THR A 150 -16.31 43.25 61.93
CA THR A 150 -16.83 44.35 61.12
C THR A 150 -17.27 45.52 62.03
N GLY A 151 -17.83 46.58 61.43
CA GLY A 151 -18.52 47.63 62.18
C GLY A 151 -19.67 47.08 63.03
N ASP A 152 -20.48 46.18 62.45
CA ASP A 152 -21.76 45.71 63.00
C ASP A 152 -21.67 44.35 63.72
N GLU A 153 -20.77 43.45 63.30
CA GLU A 153 -20.63 42.10 63.88
C GLU A 153 -19.22 41.86 64.43
N LYS A 154 -19.13 41.33 65.66
CA LYS A 154 -17.88 40.93 66.30
C LYS A 154 -18.05 39.54 66.91
N SER A 155 -17.77 38.54 66.09
CA SER A 155 -17.91 37.12 66.40
C SER A 155 -16.61 36.35 66.11
N ALA A 156 -16.35 35.28 66.85
CA ALA A 156 -15.29 34.33 66.53
C ALA A 156 -15.64 32.94 67.08
N GLU A 157 -15.33 31.89 66.33
CA GLU A 157 -15.50 30.49 66.75
C GLU A 157 -14.31 29.64 66.28
N ILE A 158 -13.85 28.76 67.16
CA ILE A 158 -12.90 27.69 66.81
C ILE A 158 -13.40 26.38 67.42
N GLY A 159 -13.56 25.37 66.57
CA GLY A 159 -13.89 23.99 66.95
C GLY A 159 -12.82 23.01 66.49
N ILE A 160 -12.33 22.18 67.42
CA ILE A 160 -11.31 21.17 67.18
C ILE A 160 -11.79 19.83 67.75
N ALA A 161 -11.73 18.77 66.94
CA ALA A 161 -11.93 17.39 67.38
C ALA A 161 -10.58 16.68 67.59
N ILE A 162 -10.41 16.06 68.74
CA ILE A 162 -9.20 15.33 69.14
C ILE A 162 -9.55 13.85 69.26
N LEU A 163 -8.93 13.00 68.45
CA LEU A 163 -9.15 11.56 68.49
C LEU A 163 -8.29 10.94 69.60
N ALA A 164 -8.87 10.83 70.80
CA ALA A 164 -8.25 10.20 71.96
C ALA A 164 -8.42 8.69 71.91
N LYS A 165 -7.36 7.96 72.28
CA LYS A 165 -7.43 6.52 72.53
C LYS A 165 -7.60 6.27 74.02
N GLY A 166 -8.33 5.20 74.34
CA GLY A 166 -8.71 4.89 75.71
C GLY A 166 -9.08 3.43 75.89
N PHE A 167 -9.54 3.11 77.09
CA PHE A 167 -10.04 1.78 77.44
C PHE A 167 -11.38 1.91 78.17
N ASP A 168 -12.35 1.13 77.72
CA ASP A 168 -13.67 1.01 78.33
C ASP A 168 -13.71 -0.33 79.10
N LYS A 169 -13.99 -0.26 80.40
CA LYS A 169 -14.22 -1.43 81.25
C LYS A 169 -15.70 -1.52 81.57
N ARG A 170 -16.32 -2.65 81.24
CA ARG A 170 -17.70 -2.96 81.61
C ARG A 170 -17.80 -4.31 82.28
N ARG A 171 -18.29 -4.31 83.52
CA ARG A 171 -18.71 -5.53 84.22
C ARG A 171 -20.23 -5.61 84.21
N TYR A 172 -20.74 -6.76 83.78
CA TYR A 172 -22.17 -7.09 83.82
C TYR A 172 -22.39 -8.36 84.64
N PHE A 173 -23.27 -8.29 85.64
CA PHE A 173 -23.80 -9.46 86.34
C PHE A 173 -25.30 -9.60 86.06
N TYR A 174 -25.72 -10.79 85.63
CA TYR A 174 -27.13 -11.13 85.40
C TYR A 174 -27.39 -12.62 85.65
N ASP A 175 -28.47 -12.91 86.38
CA ASP A 175 -28.92 -14.26 86.79
C ASP A 175 -27.78 -15.25 87.17
N GLY A 176 -26.92 -14.83 88.09
CA GLY A 176 -25.86 -15.69 88.64
C GLY A 176 -24.62 -15.88 87.75
N LYS A 177 -24.53 -15.18 86.61
CA LYS A 177 -23.32 -15.15 85.77
C LYS A 177 -22.71 -13.76 85.73
N THR A 178 -21.38 -13.72 85.74
CA THR A 178 -20.56 -12.52 85.57
C THR A 178 -19.91 -12.53 84.20
N THR A 179 -19.89 -11.38 83.54
CA THR A 179 -19.18 -11.14 82.28
C THR A 179 -18.40 -9.83 82.39
N ASP A 180 -17.08 -9.94 82.23
CA ASP A 180 -16.14 -8.81 82.22
C ASP A 180 -15.71 -8.55 80.77
N ASN A 181 -16.12 -7.41 80.22
CA ASN A 181 -15.70 -6.95 78.90
C ASN A 181 -14.73 -5.77 79.06
N GLY A 182 -13.70 -5.74 78.22
CA GLY A 182 -12.72 -4.66 78.19
C GLY A 182 -12.21 -4.45 76.78
N GLU A 183 -12.46 -3.27 76.20
CA GLU A 183 -12.14 -2.96 74.81
C GLU A 183 -11.35 -1.65 74.69
N ASN A 184 -10.43 -1.60 73.73
CA ASN A 184 -9.75 -0.37 73.35
C ASN A 184 -10.74 0.51 72.57
N ILE A 185 -11.01 1.71 73.08
CA ILE A 185 -11.94 2.66 72.48
C ILE A 185 -11.19 3.82 71.80
N GLU A 186 -11.77 4.33 70.71
CA GLU A 186 -11.39 5.61 70.13
C GLU A 186 -12.56 6.59 70.34
N LYS A 187 -12.31 7.70 71.04
CA LYS A 187 -13.29 8.75 71.32
C LYS A 187 -12.87 10.07 70.68
N SER A 188 -13.82 10.77 70.08
CA SER A 188 -13.63 12.13 69.56
C SER A 188 -13.97 13.15 70.63
N ILE A 189 -12.96 13.67 71.34
CA ILE A 189 -13.14 14.75 72.33
C ILE A 189 -13.15 16.08 71.57
N SER A 190 -14.25 16.82 71.60
CA SER A 190 -14.37 18.13 70.96
C SER A 190 -14.11 19.27 71.95
N CYS A 191 -13.22 20.19 71.58
CA CYS A 191 -13.09 21.49 72.22
C CYS A 191 -13.57 22.56 71.24
N ILE A 192 -14.69 23.21 71.58
CA ILE A 192 -15.30 24.30 70.81
C ILE A 192 -15.45 25.50 71.74
N ALA A 193 -15.01 26.66 71.26
CA ALA A 193 -15.11 27.91 71.99
C ALA A 193 -15.49 29.05 71.03
N SER A 194 -16.44 29.89 71.44
CA SER A 194 -16.96 31.00 70.63
C SER A 194 -17.16 32.28 71.45
N CYS A 195 -17.00 33.42 70.80
CA CYS A 195 -17.00 34.76 71.39
C CYS A 195 -17.91 35.63 70.52
N ASP A 196 -19.06 36.05 71.03
CA ASP A 196 -19.93 37.05 70.39
C ASP A 196 -20.22 38.17 71.40
N GLN A 197 -19.98 39.42 71.00
CA GLN A 197 -20.21 40.60 71.84
C GLN A 197 -21.70 40.83 72.18
N SER A 198 -22.64 40.25 71.44
CA SER A 198 -24.08 40.29 71.77
C SER A 198 -24.39 39.64 73.13
N SER A 199 -23.63 38.58 73.49
CA SER A 199 -23.88 37.70 74.65
C SER A 199 -23.43 38.28 76.00
N LYS A 200 -22.64 39.36 76.00
CA LYS A 200 -22.34 40.25 77.15
C LYS A 200 -21.95 39.58 78.49
N LYS A 201 -20.94 38.71 78.47
CA LYS A 201 -19.88 38.64 79.52
C LYS A 201 -18.67 37.84 79.03
N GLY A 202 -17.47 38.27 79.42
CA GLY A 202 -16.22 37.51 79.21
C GLY A 202 -15.64 37.49 77.79
N CYS A 203 -16.34 37.99 76.77
CA CYS A 203 -15.85 38.09 75.38
C CYS A 203 -15.24 39.48 75.11
N SER A 204 -14.08 39.51 74.45
CA SER A 204 -13.39 40.71 73.96
C SER A 204 -12.82 40.42 72.57
N ILE A 205 -13.16 41.26 71.58
CA ILE A 205 -12.59 41.19 70.23
C ILE A 205 -12.16 42.59 69.81
N THR A 206 -10.90 42.73 69.44
CA THR A 206 -10.25 44.03 69.17
C THR A 206 -9.35 43.96 67.93
N LYS A 207 -9.32 45.07 67.19
CA LYS A 207 -8.22 45.36 66.27
C LYS A 207 -7.05 45.96 67.05
N THR A 208 -5.83 45.62 66.64
CA THR A 208 -4.56 46.10 67.20
C THR A 208 -3.63 46.53 66.07
N ASP A 209 -2.55 47.24 66.39
CA ASP A 209 -1.54 47.70 65.43
C ASP A 209 -0.84 46.55 64.65
N LYS A 210 -1.00 45.31 65.11
CA LYS A 210 -0.38 44.10 64.52
C LYS A 210 -1.39 43.14 63.88
N GLY A 211 -2.67 43.49 63.88
CA GLY A 211 -3.77 42.63 63.42
C GLY A 211 -4.88 42.47 64.45
N TYR A 212 -5.63 41.37 64.38
CA TYR A 212 -6.86 41.17 65.15
C TYR A 212 -6.64 40.20 66.32
N GLN A 213 -7.30 40.45 67.44
CA GLN A 213 -7.27 39.54 68.60
C GLN A 213 -8.69 39.29 69.13
N ALA A 214 -8.94 38.06 69.55
CA ALA A 214 -10.10 37.71 70.36
C ALA A 214 -9.63 36.98 71.62
N SER A 215 -10.25 37.32 72.75
CA SER A 215 -10.13 36.57 73.99
C SER A 215 -11.52 36.37 74.59
N TRP A 216 -11.82 35.13 74.95
CA TRP A 216 -13.03 34.77 75.67
C TRP A 216 -12.67 33.85 76.83
N ASN A 217 -13.26 34.10 77.98
CA ASN A 217 -13.26 33.16 79.09
C ASN A 217 -14.69 33.02 79.61
N PHE A 218 -15.19 31.79 79.59
CA PHE A 218 -16.45 31.36 80.15
C PHE A 218 -16.16 30.35 81.25
N SER A 219 -16.76 30.51 82.42
CA SER A 219 -16.66 29.55 83.52
C SER A 219 -18.04 29.42 84.15
N ARG A 220 -18.50 28.17 84.27
CA ARG A 220 -19.83 27.79 84.71
C ARG A 220 -19.71 26.60 85.64
N SER A 221 -19.60 26.88 86.94
CA SER A 221 -19.77 25.87 87.97
C SER A 221 -21.24 25.70 88.35
N TRP A 222 -21.69 24.46 88.38
CA TRP A 222 -22.93 24.01 89.00
C TRP A 222 -22.53 23.04 90.11
N GLN A 223 -22.22 23.54 91.31
CA GLN A 223 -22.06 22.74 92.54
C GLN A 223 -23.53 22.27 93.17
N ALA A 224 -24.49 20.25 93.87
CA ALA A 224 -25.75 19.58 94.41
C ALA A 224 -25.47 18.77 95.69
N GLN A 225 -26.46 18.75 96.59
CA GLN A 225 -26.40 18.12 97.92
C GLN A 225 -27.77 17.57 98.37
N THR A 226 -27.73 16.69 99.37
CA THR A 226 -28.77 15.71 99.75
C THR A 226 -29.91 16.24 100.62
N TYR A 227 -31.11 15.63 100.49
CA TYR A 227 -31.94 15.09 101.59
C TYR A 227 -33.21 14.45 100.97
N SER A 228 -33.23 13.21 100.49
CA SER A 228 -32.58 12.01 101.04
C SER A 228 -32.06 11.03 99.99
N LYS A 229 -32.11 11.39 98.69
CA LYS A 229 -31.72 10.54 97.56
C LYS A 229 -30.84 11.26 96.50
N GLY A 230 -29.52 11.29 96.72
CA GLY A 230 -28.49 11.45 95.67
C GLY A 230 -28.13 12.87 95.18
N MET A 231 -27.26 12.88 94.16
CA MET A 231 -26.70 14.02 93.38
C MET A 231 -25.96 15.13 94.16
N GLY A 232 -24.87 15.73 93.63
CA GLY A 232 -24.26 15.66 92.29
C GLY A 232 -23.38 16.91 92.06
N PHE A 233 -23.15 17.33 90.80
CA PHE A 233 -22.75 18.67 90.29
C PHE A 233 -22.00 18.59 88.92
N PHE A 234 -21.66 19.72 88.27
CA PHE A 234 -20.90 19.80 87.00
C PHE A 234 -20.12 21.14 86.91
N THR A 235 -18.96 21.24 86.27
CA THR A 235 -18.27 22.52 86.03
C THR A 235 -17.65 22.56 84.64
N GLU A 236 -17.97 23.60 83.87
CA GLU A 236 -17.59 23.83 82.47
C GLU A 236 -16.77 25.13 82.38
N GLU A 237 -15.50 25.05 81.99
CA GLU A 237 -14.66 26.22 81.72
C GLU A 237 -14.14 26.21 80.28
N LYS A 238 -14.44 27.25 79.51
CA LYS A 238 -14.03 27.40 78.11
C LYS A 238 -13.22 28.67 77.93
N SER A 239 -12.06 28.54 77.31
CA SER A 239 -11.23 29.67 76.90
C SER A 239 -10.99 29.67 75.39
N LEU A 240 -10.94 30.88 74.83
CA LEU A 240 -10.52 31.15 73.45
C LEU A 240 -9.47 32.26 73.48
N GLN A 241 -8.35 32.05 72.80
CA GLN A 241 -7.36 33.07 72.51
C GLN A 241 -7.01 32.99 71.03
N ILE A 242 -7.48 33.95 70.24
CA ILE A 242 -7.14 34.08 68.82
C ILE A 242 -6.24 35.31 68.66
N THR A 243 -5.20 35.16 67.85
CA THR A 243 -4.42 36.27 67.29
C THR A 243 -4.26 36.04 65.80
N ILE A 244 -4.67 37.01 64.99
CA ILE A 244 -4.60 37.01 63.53
C ILE A 244 -3.65 38.14 63.13
N VAL A 245 -2.51 37.79 62.51
CA VAL A 245 -1.49 38.75 62.07
C VAL A 245 -1.23 38.61 60.56
N PRO A 246 -0.71 39.64 59.87
CA PRO A 246 -0.30 39.49 58.48
C PRO A 246 0.69 38.34 58.30
N TYR A 247 0.40 37.43 57.37
CA TYR A 247 1.30 36.33 57.03
C TYR A 247 2.21 36.76 55.89
N LYS A 248 3.52 36.71 56.13
CA LYS A 248 4.52 36.66 55.05
C LYS A 248 4.85 35.19 54.82
N GLU A 249 4.67 34.74 53.59
CA GLU A 249 4.99 33.36 53.21
C GLU A 249 6.48 33.05 53.45
N SER A 250 6.75 31.88 54.06
CA SER A 250 8.12 31.49 54.41
C SER A 250 8.92 31.23 53.13
N ASP A 251 9.85 32.15 52.83
CA ASP A 251 10.87 32.07 51.77
C ASP A 251 11.50 30.65 51.66
N LYS A 252 10.90 29.76 50.87
CA LYS A 252 11.49 28.51 50.39
C LYS A 252 12.07 28.81 49.00
N PRO A 253 13.32 28.39 48.73
CA PRO A 253 13.88 28.55 47.40
C PRO A 253 13.17 27.65 46.40
N GLU A 254 12.98 28.16 45.19
CA GLU A 254 12.60 27.40 43.99
C GLU A 254 13.59 27.72 42.87
N VAL A 255 13.80 26.82 41.91
CA VAL A 255 14.60 27.09 40.70
C VAL A 255 14.06 26.35 39.48
N SER A 256 14.12 26.99 38.31
CA SER A 256 13.84 26.44 36.98
C SER A 256 15.05 26.59 36.07
N LEU A 257 15.17 25.69 35.08
CA LEU A 257 16.31 25.60 34.16
C LEU A 257 15.82 25.58 32.71
N TYR A 258 16.43 26.41 31.86
CA TYR A 258 16.04 26.67 30.47
C TYR A 258 17.28 26.66 29.55
N GLY A 259 17.04 26.71 28.24
CA GLY A 259 18.08 26.57 27.22
C GLY A 259 18.30 25.13 26.78
N CYS A 260 19.34 24.90 25.99
CA CYS A 260 19.64 23.60 25.38
C CYS A 260 20.96 23.02 25.88
N SER A 261 21.02 21.70 26.00
CA SER A 261 22.06 20.96 26.74
C SER A 261 22.58 19.75 25.96
N GLU A 262 22.35 19.72 24.64
CA GLU A 262 22.63 18.58 23.77
C GLU A 262 23.50 19.05 22.58
N LEU A 263 24.82 19.03 22.80
CA LEU A 263 25.83 19.73 22.02
C LEU A 263 26.41 18.84 20.91
N GLY A 264 26.53 19.43 19.72
CA GLY A 264 27.32 18.94 18.60
C GLY A 264 28.79 19.36 18.69
N THR A 265 29.56 19.06 17.65
CA THR A 265 31.01 19.27 17.65
C THR A 265 31.36 20.73 17.37
N ASN A 266 31.99 21.39 18.35
CA ASN A 266 32.28 22.84 18.42
C ASN A 266 31.10 23.74 18.83
N ASP A 267 29.96 23.17 19.22
CA ASP A 267 28.80 23.93 19.69
C ASP A 267 29.08 24.61 21.03
N ARG A 268 28.46 25.78 21.22
CA ARG A 268 28.34 26.47 22.52
C ARG A 268 26.90 26.92 22.70
N TYR A 269 26.31 26.64 23.86
CA TYR A 269 24.92 26.98 24.17
C TYR A 269 24.80 27.70 25.50
N ASP A 270 24.01 28.77 25.50
CA ASP A 270 23.60 29.45 26.72
C ASP A 270 22.45 28.68 27.39
N VAL A 271 22.62 28.35 28.66
CA VAL A 271 21.55 27.89 29.55
C VAL A 271 21.26 28.96 30.60
N PHE A 272 19.99 29.08 30.96
CA PHE A 272 19.49 30.13 31.84
C PHE A 272 18.71 29.50 32.99
N ALA A 273 18.76 30.10 34.17
CA ALA A 273 17.96 29.69 35.31
C ALA A 273 17.12 30.84 35.86
N SER A 274 16.01 30.52 36.49
CA SER A 274 15.23 31.49 37.28
C SER A 274 14.94 30.92 38.66
N GLY A 275 15.13 31.74 39.69
CA GLY A 275 15.08 31.36 41.10
C GLY A 275 14.20 32.31 41.90
N LYS A 276 13.47 31.77 42.88
CA LYS A 276 12.55 32.52 43.74
C LYS A 276 12.85 32.27 45.22
N PRO A 277 12.72 33.25 46.13
CA PRO A 277 12.58 34.69 45.84
C PRO A 277 13.81 35.23 45.10
N GLU A 278 13.70 36.37 44.42
CA GLU A 278 14.76 36.92 43.56
C GLU A 278 16.03 37.37 44.33
N GLY A 279 17.12 37.62 43.61
CA GLY A 279 18.35 38.23 44.15
C GLY A 279 19.35 37.29 44.84
N GLY A 280 19.14 35.97 44.77
CA GLY A 280 20.10 34.96 45.22
C GLY A 280 21.15 34.61 44.16
N LYS A 281 21.95 33.57 44.42
CA LYS A 281 23.05 33.11 43.57
C LYS A 281 22.76 31.76 42.94
N TYR A 282 23.32 31.50 41.76
CA TYR A 282 23.14 30.27 41.02
C TYR A 282 24.48 29.56 40.84
N ARG A 283 24.44 28.23 40.74
CA ARG A 283 25.60 27.38 40.50
C ARG A 283 25.24 26.28 39.51
N PHE A 284 25.84 26.33 38.33
CA PHE A 284 25.66 25.34 37.28
C PHE A 284 26.79 24.29 37.32
N TRP A 285 26.48 23.03 37.05
CA TRP A 285 27.48 21.99 36.76
C TRP A 285 26.89 20.86 35.93
N VAL A 286 27.75 20.04 35.33
CA VAL A 286 27.37 18.86 34.55
C VAL A 286 27.99 17.62 35.19
N GLU A 287 27.24 16.52 35.24
CA GLU A 287 27.75 15.21 35.64
C GLU A 287 27.64 14.21 34.48
N PRO A 288 28.74 13.54 34.06
CA PRO A 288 30.10 13.68 34.57
C PRO A 288 30.76 15.01 34.13
N ALA A 289 31.51 15.64 35.03
CA ALA A 289 32.12 16.96 34.82
C ALA A 289 33.20 17.00 33.71
N SER A 290 33.63 15.84 33.19
CA SER A 290 34.49 15.76 32.01
C SER A 290 33.74 15.92 30.68
N MET A 291 32.40 15.84 30.67
CA MET A 291 31.60 15.88 29.44
C MET A 291 31.55 17.28 28.83
N MET A 292 31.41 18.31 29.65
CA MET A 292 31.25 19.71 29.24
C MET A 292 31.96 20.66 30.19
N THR A 293 32.56 21.70 29.63
CA THR A 293 32.93 22.91 30.39
C THR A 293 31.67 23.75 30.61
N VAL A 294 31.54 24.32 31.82
CA VAL A 294 30.42 25.18 32.22
C VAL A 294 30.99 26.52 32.65
N GLU A 295 30.73 27.57 31.87
CA GLU A 295 31.22 28.93 32.12
C GLU A 295 30.04 29.80 32.59
N ALA A 296 29.83 29.87 33.90
CA ALA A 296 28.75 30.65 34.51
C ALA A 296 29.09 32.15 34.60
N ASP A 297 28.06 33.01 34.56
CA ASP A 297 28.19 34.48 34.63
C ASP A 297 28.19 35.05 36.06
N ASP A 298 28.22 34.20 37.09
CA ASP A 298 27.96 34.50 38.52
C ASP A 298 26.57 35.12 38.83
N GLU A 299 25.73 35.34 37.81
CA GLU A 299 24.33 35.77 37.91
C GLU A 299 23.39 34.58 37.69
N SER A 300 22.86 34.39 36.48
CA SER A 300 21.74 33.47 36.20
C SER A 300 21.87 32.67 34.89
N SER A 301 23.02 32.73 34.21
CA SER A 301 23.29 31.96 32.99
C SER A 301 24.63 31.22 33.04
N ALA A 302 24.79 30.26 32.14
CA ALA A 302 26.08 29.63 31.88
C ALA A 302 26.20 29.21 30.41
N ILE A 303 27.41 29.35 29.86
CA ILE A 303 27.76 28.83 28.54
C ILE A 303 28.25 27.39 28.71
N LEU A 304 27.59 26.46 28.03
CA LEU A 304 28.03 25.08 27.90
C LEU A 304 28.95 24.95 26.69
N THR A 305 30.07 24.24 26.83
CA THR A 305 30.97 23.87 25.72
C THR A 305 31.36 22.41 25.83
N GLY A 306 31.23 21.64 24.74
CA GLY A 306 31.51 20.19 24.73
C GLY A 306 33.00 19.88 24.92
N ALA A 307 33.31 18.90 25.79
CA ALA A 307 34.69 18.51 26.11
C ALA A 307 34.97 17.02 25.81
N THR A 308 34.26 16.08 26.45
CA THR A 308 34.40 14.62 26.21
C THR A 308 33.05 14.05 25.78
N PRO A 309 32.89 13.43 24.60
CA PRO A 309 31.59 12.95 24.15
C PRO A 309 30.97 11.92 25.11
N GLY A 310 29.66 12.06 25.36
CA GLY A 310 28.97 11.29 26.40
C GLY A 310 27.50 11.64 26.57
N LYS A 311 26.88 10.99 27.57
CA LYS A 311 25.57 11.34 28.14
C LYS A 311 25.76 11.71 29.60
N GLY A 312 24.94 12.61 30.11
CA GLY A 312 24.99 13.08 31.49
C GLY A 312 23.78 13.91 31.86
N THR A 313 23.92 14.69 32.94
CA THR A 313 22.88 15.59 33.45
C THR A 313 23.48 16.95 33.77
N LEU A 314 22.84 18.00 33.28
CA LEU A 314 23.07 19.39 33.68
C LEU A 314 22.26 19.68 34.94
N TYR A 315 22.90 20.27 35.94
CA TYR A 315 22.29 20.70 37.20
C TYR A 315 22.43 22.21 37.37
N VAL A 316 21.44 22.82 38.03
CA VAL A 316 21.57 24.14 38.64
C VAL A 316 21.11 24.07 40.10
N GLU A 317 21.93 24.60 40.99
CA GLU A 317 21.57 24.92 42.38
C GLU A 317 21.32 26.43 42.48
N TYR A 318 20.24 26.82 43.15
CA TYR A 318 19.92 28.20 43.49
C TYR A 318 20.00 28.40 45.00
N THR A 319 20.80 29.37 45.45
CA THR A 319 20.91 29.80 46.85
C THR A 319 20.19 31.13 47.03
N ALA A 320 19.03 31.12 47.70
CA ALA A 320 18.26 32.33 47.97
C ALA A 320 19.01 33.28 48.95
N PRO A 321 18.67 34.58 49.02
CA PRO A 321 19.32 35.55 49.91
C PRO A 321 19.31 35.20 51.42
N ASN A 322 18.46 34.26 51.83
CA ASN A 322 18.38 33.73 53.20
C ASN A 322 19.28 32.50 53.47
N GLY A 323 20.10 32.08 52.50
CA GLY A 323 21.04 30.97 52.61
C GLY A 323 20.44 29.57 52.40
N LYS A 324 19.16 29.43 52.04
CA LYS A 324 18.55 28.14 51.68
C LYS A 324 18.79 27.82 50.20
N THR A 325 18.94 26.54 49.86
CA THR A 325 19.14 26.08 48.47
C THR A 325 17.97 25.29 47.88
N ALA A 326 17.83 25.35 46.55
CA ALA A 326 16.96 24.51 45.73
C ALA A 326 17.73 24.04 44.48
N GLN A 327 17.28 22.97 43.82
CA GLN A 327 17.98 22.38 42.67
C GLN A 327 17.00 22.01 41.54
N ALA A 328 17.44 22.19 40.29
CA ALA A 328 16.79 21.67 39.09
C ALA A 328 17.82 20.96 38.19
N SER A 329 17.35 20.10 37.28
CA SER A 329 18.21 19.32 36.40
C SER A 329 17.56 19.00 35.05
N LYS A 330 18.39 18.80 34.02
CA LYS A 330 17.99 18.42 32.65
C LYS A 330 19.00 17.44 32.07
N VAL A 331 18.55 16.52 31.21
CA VAL A 331 19.45 15.63 30.45
C VAL A 331 20.43 16.46 29.63
N ALA A 332 21.68 16.02 29.57
CA ALA A 332 22.72 16.63 28.76
C ALA A 332 23.46 15.58 27.93
N SER A 333 23.88 15.95 26.72
CA SER A 333 24.63 15.08 25.82
C SER A 333 25.68 15.90 25.07
N TYR A 334 26.85 15.31 24.80
CA TYR A 334 27.82 15.87 23.86
C TYR A 334 28.16 14.79 22.84
N VAL A 335 27.88 15.07 21.58
CA VAL A 335 27.86 14.06 20.50
C VAL A 335 28.78 14.46 19.36
N LYS A 336 29.76 13.60 19.08
CA LYS A 336 30.71 13.74 17.97
C LYS A 336 30.45 12.64 16.95
N VAL A 337 29.91 12.98 15.80
CA VAL A 337 29.87 12.10 14.62
C VAL A 337 31.14 12.34 13.80
N GLU A 338 31.97 11.31 13.61
CA GLU A 338 33.25 11.43 12.90
C GLU A 338 33.10 11.15 11.41
N ASN A 339 32.47 10.02 11.06
CA ASN A 339 32.22 9.64 9.68
C ASN A 339 31.01 8.69 9.55
N TYR A 340 30.61 8.46 8.29
CA TYR A 340 29.65 7.45 7.89
C TYR A 340 30.37 6.45 7.00
N ASN A 341 29.95 5.18 7.00
CA ASN A 341 30.46 4.14 6.11
C ASN A 341 32.01 3.97 6.16
N GLY A 342 32.63 4.20 7.33
CA GLY A 342 34.10 4.15 7.50
C GLY A 342 34.85 5.22 6.68
N GLY A 343 34.22 6.35 6.40
CA GLY A 343 34.74 7.42 5.55
C GLY A 343 34.74 7.10 4.04
N GLN A 344 34.19 5.96 3.63
CA GLN A 344 34.01 5.63 2.22
C GLN A 344 32.82 6.39 1.61
N PRO A 345 32.81 6.61 0.27
CA PRO A 345 31.63 7.12 -0.42
C PRO A 345 30.37 6.32 -0.09
N MET A 346 29.23 6.99 -0.03
CA MET A 346 27.94 6.34 0.22
C MET A 346 27.56 5.45 -0.98
N PRO A 347 27.11 4.20 -0.78
CA PRO A 347 26.67 3.35 -1.88
C PRO A 347 25.40 3.92 -2.53
N GLN A 348 25.29 3.76 -3.85
CA GLN A 348 24.06 4.07 -4.59
C GLN A 348 22.86 3.30 -4.01
N ILE A 349 21.72 3.97 -3.93
CA ILE A 349 20.45 3.36 -3.56
C ILE A 349 19.66 3.06 -4.83
N ALA A 350 19.74 1.82 -5.30
CA ALA A 350 18.93 1.34 -6.42
C ALA A 350 17.47 1.16 -6.01
N LEU A 351 16.55 1.63 -6.85
CA LEU A 351 15.10 1.44 -6.67
C LEU A 351 14.56 0.19 -7.38
N TYR A 352 15.32 -0.40 -8.32
CA TYR A 352 14.94 -1.57 -9.11
C TYR A 352 16.12 -2.51 -9.33
N ASP A 353 15.82 -3.80 -9.56
CA ASP A 353 16.81 -4.84 -9.91
C ASP A 353 16.96 -5.04 -11.43
N ILE A 354 17.83 -5.98 -11.81
CA ILE A 354 18.10 -6.38 -13.21
C ILE A 354 16.86 -6.90 -13.97
N ASP A 355 15.81 -7.31 -13.24
CA ASP A 355 14.54 -7.72 -13.84
C ASP A 355 13.53 -6.57 -14.01
N GLY A 356 13.87 -5.38 -13.52
CA GLY A 356 12.98 -4.21 -13.50
C GLY A 356 11.95 -4.26 -12.35
N LYS A 357 12.15 -5.15 -11.37
CA LYS A 357 11.28 -5.27 -10.20
C LYS A 357 11.72 -4.29 -9.12
N LYS A 358 10.75 -3.62 -8.50
CA LYS A 358 11.00 -2.59 -7.49
C LYS A 358 11.60 -3.18 -6.21
N GLN A 359 12.73 -2.64 -5.77
CA GLN A 359 13.37 -2.94 -4.49
C GLN A 359 12.76 -2.09 -3.35
N SER A 360 13.18 -2.35 -2.11
CA SER A 360 12.80 -1.54 -0.94
C SER A 360 13.38 -0.11 -0.97
N GLY A 361 14.48 0.09 -1.70
CA GLY A 361 15.26 1.33 -1.66
C GLY A 361 15.97 1.56 -0.32
N ILE A 362 16.12 0.53 0.53
CA ILE A 362 16.71 0.66 1.87
C ILE A 362 18.17 0.20 1.86
N LYS A 363 19.06 1.03 2.41
CA LYS A 363 20.47 0.70 2.72
C LYS A 363 20.75 1.15 4.16
N THR A 364 21.41 0.32 4.94
CA THR A 364 21.91 0.69 6.27
C THR A 364 23.43 0.81 6.21
N VAL A 365 24.01 1.85 6.81
CA VAL A 365 25.47 2.05 6.89
C VAL A 365 25.90 2.31 8.34
N PRO A 366 27.10 1.90 8.75
CA PRO A 366 27.62 2.22 10.07
C PRO A 366 27.90 3.72 10.20
N VAL A 367 27.69 4.23 11.42
CA VAL A 367 28.01 5.59 11.85
C VAL A 367 29.13 5.50 12.87
N ASP A 368 30.27 6.11 12.57
CA ASP A 368 31.40 6.21 13.49
C ASP A 368 31.24 7.47 14.34
N ALA A 369 30.83 7.29 15.59
CA ALA A 369 30.42 8.38 16.47
C ALA A 369 30.59 8.04 17.95
N GLN A 370 30.74 9.10 18.76
CA GLN A 370 30.91 9.03 20.21
C GLN A 370 29.83 9.87 20.92
N PRO A 371 29.21 9.38 22.01
CA PRO A 371 29.40 8.05 22.62
C PRO A 371 28.87 6.91 21.71
N ALA A 372 29.19 5.66 22.01
CA ALA A 372 28.54 4.53 21.34
C ALA A 372 27.02 4.58 21.58
N ASN A 373 26.23 4.41 20.51
CA ASN A 373 24.82 4.79 20.35
C ASN A 373 24.50 6.28 20.08
N ALA A 374 25.49 7.09 19.71
CA ALA A 374 25.30 8.48 19.25
C ALA A 374 24.25 8.65 18.14
N SER A 375 24.04 7.66 17.28
CA SER A 375 22.99 7.67 16.24
C SER A 375 21.56 7.78 16.81
N GLU A 376 21.37 7.46 18.09
CA GLU A 376 20.09 7.58 18.82
C GLU A 376 19.95 8.94 19.53
N LEU A 377 20.99 9.78 19.50
CA LEU A 377 21.05 11.12 20.10
C LEU A 377 20.99 12.24 19.05
N VAL A 378 20.85 11.89 17.77
CA VAL A 378 20.92 12.82 16.65
C VAL A 378 19.84 12.55 15.61
N LYS A 379 19.31 13.62 15.03
CA LYS A 379 18.41 13.58 13.88
C LYS A 379 19.25 13.60 12.61
N PHE A 380 19.21 12.54 11.81
CA PHE A 380 19.81 12.55 10.47
C PHE A 380 18.87 13.26 9.50
N VAL A 381 19.27 14.42 8.99
CA VAL A 381 18.40 15.29 8.18
C VAL A 381 18.88 15.35 6.73
N PRO A 382 18.12 14.81 5.76
CA PRO A 382 18.36 14.98 4.34
C PRO A 382 18.08 16.41 3.85
N ALA A 383 18.85 16.87 2.86
CA ALA A 383 18.66 18.18 2.22
C ALA A 383 17.47 18.21 1.23
N ASP A 384 17.09 17.06 0.67
CA ASP A 384 15.81 16.85 -0.05
C ASP A 384 15.10 15.61 0.52
N PRO A 385 14.18 15.79 1.50
CA PRO A 385 13.33 14.73 2.03
C PRO A 385 12.39 14.07 1.00
N GLY A 386 12.26 14.62 -0.21
CA GLY A 386 11.56 14.01 -1.33
C GLY A 386 12.42 13.04 -2.16
N VAL A 387 13.74 13.03 -1.96
CA VAL A 387 14.68 12.05 -2.55
C VAL A 387 15.06 10.97 -1.54
N LEU A 388 15.32 11.34 -0.29
CA LEU A 388 15.90 10.47 0.73
C LEU A 388 15.21 10.64 2.09
N SER A 389 15.02 9.54 2.81
CA SER A 389 14.79 9.52 4.26
C SER A 389 15.98 8.91 4.99
N ALA A 390 16.27 9.36 6.21
CA ALA A 390 17.39 8.88 7.04
C ALA A 390 16.96 8.74 8.51
N VAL A 391 17.26 7.61 9.13
CA VAL A 391 16.87 7.30 10.52
C VAL A 391 18.01 6.59 11.25
N GLY A 392 18.36 7.05 12.45
CA GLY A 392 19.37 6.43 13.31
C GLY A 392 18.84 5.19 14.04
N VAL A 393 19.66 4.14 14.10
CA VAL A 393 19.36 2.90 14.83
C VAL A 393 20.67 2.37 15.44
N GLY A 394 20.82 2.38 16.78
CA GLY A 394 22.04 1.93 17.43
C GLY A 394 23.30 2.68 16.99
N ASN A 395 24.20 1.99 16.29
CA ASN A 395 25.45 2.55 15.72
C ASN A 395 25.37 2.72 14.19
N GLU A 396 24.17 2.75 13.61
CA GLU A 396 23.95 2.78 12.16
C GLU A 396 22.93 3.87 11.78
N VAL A 397 22.97 4.28 10.51
CA VAL A 397 21.91 5.08 9.89
C VAL A 397 21.28 4.27 8.76
N THR A 398 19.97 4.09 8.86
CA THR A 398 19.15 3.46 7.83
C THR A 398 18.66 4.55 6.88
N LEU A 399 19.02 4.41 5.61
CA LEU A 399 18.68 5.31 4.52
C LEU A 399 17.63 4.65 3.63
N GLN A 400 16.61 5.42 3.23
CA GLN A 400 15.59 4.99 2.28
C GLN A 400 15.50 5.97 1.11
N GLY A 401 15.82 5.49 -0.09
CA GLY A 401 15.58 6.21 -1.33
C GLY A 401 14.10 6.22 -1.68
N LEU A 402 13.54 7.42 -1.87
CA LEU A 402 12.12 7.65 -2.16
C LEU A 402 11.89 8.01 -3.64
N ARG A 403 12.81 8.78 -4.22
CA ARG A 403 12.81 9.23 -5.61
C ARG A 403 14.25 9.31 -6.11
N VAL A 404 14.45 9.03 -7.39
CA VAL A 404 15.74 9.22 -8.08
C VAL A 404 16.25 10.66 -7.92
N GLY A 405 17.54 10.80 -7.67
CA GLY A 405 18.22 12.09 -7.52
C GLY A 405 19.46 12.01 -6.62
N LYS A 406 20.29 13.05 -6.68
CA LYS A 406 21.37 13.28 -5.71
C LYS A 406 20.87 14.20 -4.61
N THR A 407 21.22 13.90 -3.36
CA THR A 407 21.00 14.79 -2.21
C THR A 407 22.11 14.59 -1.18
N THR A 408 22.12 15.36 -0.11
CA THR A 408 23.01 15.13 1.03
C THR A 408 22.20 14.82 2.29
N PHE A 409 22.83 14.22 3.30
CA PHE A 409 22.32 14.25 4.68
C PHE A 409 23.45 14.58 5.66
N GLN A 410 23.05 15.10 6.83
CA GLN A 410 23.93 15.46 7.93
C GLN A 410 23.22 15.18 9.27
N ALA A 411 23.96 14.76 10.30
CA ALA A 411 23.41 14.64 11.64
C ALA A 411 23.25 16.02 12.31
N LYS A 412 22.16 16.18 13.06
CA LYS A 412 21.87 17.33 13.92
C LYS A 412 21.58 16.86 15.34
N THR A 413 21.96 17.61 16.35
CA THR A 413 21.52 17.32 17.73
C THR A 413 20.04 17.65 17.93
N ASP A 414 19.51 17.32 19.10
CA ASP A 414 18.16 17.72 19.50
C ASP A 414 18.00 19.23 19.73
N CYS A 415 19.12 19.98 19.77
CA CYS A 415 19.16 21.44 19.73
C CYS A 415 19.22 22.02 18.29
N ASP A 416 19.07 21.17 17.27
CA ASP A 416 19.09 21.47 15.83
C ASP A 416 20.46 21.89 15.24
N GLU A 417 21.55 21.88 16.00
CA GLU A 417 22.89 22.19 15.47
C GLU A 417 23.61 20.98 14.87
N LYS A 418 24.54 21.26 13.94
CA LYS A 418 25.16 20.25 13.07
C LYS A 418 26.30 19.50 13.75
N THR A 419 26.23 18.17 13.78
CA THR A 419 27.35 17.32 14.21
C THR A 419 27.81 16.38 13.09
N GLY A 420 29.13 16.26 12.94
CA GLY A 420 29.77 15.49 11.86
C GLY A 420 29.60 16.07 10.44
N PRO A 421 30.16 15.38 9.42
CA PRO A 421 30.14 15.85 8.05
C PRO A 421 28.74 15.75 7.40
N ALA A 422 28.56 16.50 6.31
CA ALA A 422 27.48 16.26 5.36
C ALA A 422 28.00 15.35 4.23
N VAL A 423 27.25 14.31 3.87
CA VAL A 423 27.64 13.33 2.84
C VAL A 423 26.61 13.27 1.71
N GLU A 424 27.08 13.14 0.47
CA GLU A 424 26.22 12.92 -0.70
C GLU A 424 25.70 11.48 -0.73
N VAL A 425 24.43 11.31 -1.11
CA VAL A 425 23.77 10.04 -1.39
C VAL A 425 23.07 10.16 -2.74
N GLU A 426 23.26 9.15 -3.59
CA GLU A 426 22.64 9.06 -4.90
C GLU A 426 21.59 7.95 -4.92
N VAL A 427 20.34 8.31 -5.22
CA VAL A 427 19.24 7.38 -5.46
C VAL A 427 19.08 7.22 -6.97
N VAL A 428 19.10 5.98 -7.46
CA VAL A 428 19.11 5.64 -8.89
C VAL A 428 17.99 4.64 -9.23
N ASN A 429 17.56 4.59 -10.50
CA ASN A 429 16.66 3.51 -10.93
C ASN A 429 17.37 2.15 -10.79
N CYS A 430 18.59 2.04 -11.31
CA CYS A 430 19.44 0.86 -11.28
C CYS A 430 20.86 1.29 -10.89
N ASP A 431 21.58 0.47 -10.12
CA ASP A 431 23.00 0.69 -9.83
C ASP A 431 23.91 0.38 -11.04
N ASP A 432 25.16 0.79 -10.95
CA ASP A 432 26.14 0.62 -12.05
C ASP A 432 26.49 -0.87 -12.31
N GLU A 433 26.38 -1.75 -11.31
CA GLU A 433 26.50 -3.21 -11.50
C GLU A 433 25.35 -3.74 -12.36
N THR A 434 24.10 -3.36 -12.05
CA THR A 434 22.92 -3.71 -12.85
C THR A 434 23.02 -3.18 -14.29
N LYS A 435 23.52 -1.95 -14.48
CA LYS A 435 23.75 -1.38 -15.83
C LYS A 435 24.78 -2.20 -16.62
N ALA A 436 25.90 -2.56 -15.99
CA ALA A 436 26.94 -3.39 -16.62
C ALA A 436 26.45 -4.81 -16.94
N ALA A 437 25.63 -5.40 -16.06
CA ALA A 437 25.03 -6.71 -16.29
C ALA A 437 24.03 -6.69 -17.46
N LEU A 438 23.16 -5.68 -17.54
CA LEU A 438 22.24 -5.50 -18.68
C LEU A 438 22.99 -5.29 -20.00
N GLU A 439 24.11 -4.58 -20.00
CA GLU A 439 24.95 -4.40 -21.20
C GLU A 439 25.64 -5.71 -21.64
N LYS A 440 26.07 -6.54 -20.69
CA LYS A 440 26.54 -7.91 -21.00
C LYS A 440 25.42 -8.78 -21.58
N MET A 441 24.20 -8.66 -21.05
CA MET A 441 23.03 -9.36 -21.59
C MET A 441 22.65 -8.87 -23.00
N ARG A 442 22.75 -7.56 -23.28
CA ARG A 442 22.49 -6.99 -24.62
C ARG A 442 23.43 -7.61 -25.66
N LYS A 443 24.74 -7.65 -25.38
CA LYS A 443 25.75 -8.25 -26.27
C LYS A 443 25.48 -9.72 -26.54
N ALA A 444 25.23 -10.51 -25.49
CA ALA A 444 24.85 -11.91 -25.64
C ALA A 444 23.54 -12.09 -26.44
N ALA A 445 22.56 -11.18 -26.31
CA ALA A 445 21.32 -11.24 -27.09
C ALA A 445 21.54 -10.91 -28.59
N ILE A 446 22.44 -9.96 -28.91
CA ILE A 446 22.84 -9.67 -30.30
C ILE A 446 23.60 -10.86 -30.90
N GLU A 447 24.52 -11.48 -30.14
CA GLU A 447 25.21 -12.71 -30.56
C GLU A 447 24.22 -13.83 -30.88
N ASN A 448 23.24 -14.10 -29.99
CA ASN A 448 22.20 -15.11 -30.23
C ASN A 448 21.28 -14.76 -31.42
N LEU A 449 21.03 -13.48 -31.69
CA LEU A 449 20.24 -13.03 -32.84
C LEU A 449 20.98 -13.27 -34.16
N VAL A 450 22.29 -12.96 -34.21
CA VAL A 450 23.16 -13.29 -35.34
C VAL A 450 23.23 -14.80 -35.56
N ASP A 451 23.41 -15.59 -34.51
CA ASP A 451 23.44 -17.06 -34.54
C ASP A 451 22.14 -17.66 -35.12
N ALA A 452 20.98 -17.06 -34.80
CA ALA A 452 19.69 -17.46 -35.34
C ALA A 452 19.58 -17.12 -36.84
N THR A 453 19.98 -15.91 -37.25
CA THR A 453 19.96 -15.50 -38.66
C THR A 453 20.95 -16.29 -39.52
N GLU A 454 22.14 -16.62 -39.03
CA GLU A 454 23.10 -17.47 -39.77
C GLU A 454 22.54 -18.88 -40.04
N ARG A 455 21.76 -19.45 -39.10
CA ARG A 455 21.06 -20.73 -39.30
C ARG A 455 19.90 -20.60 -40.30
N LEU A 456 19.07 -19.58 -40.13
CA LEU A 456 17.96 -19.24 -41.02
C LEU A 456 18.42 -19.11 -42.49
N GLN A 457 19.47 -18.30 -42.72
CA GLN A 457 20.09 -18.13 -44.04
C GLN A 457 20.67 -19.44 -44.59
N LYS A 458 21.34 -20.24 -43.75
CA LYS A 458 21.93 -21.52 -44.18
C LYS A 458 20.90 -22.54 -44.63
N THR A 459 19.72 -22.58 -44.00
CA THR A 459 18.61 -23.46 -44.42
C THR A 459 17.96 -22.93 -45.70
N ALA A 460 17.67 -21.63 -45.79
CA ALA A 460 17.05 -21.02 -46.97
C ALA A 460 17.95 -21.05 -48.22
N GLY A 461 19.27 -20.87 -48.05
CA GLY A 461 20.28 -20.97 -49.11
C GLY A 461 20.86 -22.38 -49.32
N SER A 462 20.15 -23.44 -48.92
CA SER A 462 20.57 -24.81 -49.20
C SER A 462 20.26 -25.18 -50.66
N LYS A 463 21.25 -25.75 -51.37
CA LYS A 463 21.16 -25.97 -52.83
C LYS A 463 20.01 -26.91 -53.21
N GLU A 464 19.73 -27.87 -52.35
CA GLU A 464 18.64 -28.83 -52.45
C GLU A 464 17.28 -28.12 -52.41
N PHE A 465 17.12 -27.14 -51.50
CA PHE A 465 15.92 -26.32 -51.39
C PHE A 465 15.81 -25.29 -52.51
N GLU A 466 16.89 -24.57 -52.83
CA GLU A 466 16.93 -23.63 -53.98
C GLU A 466 16.50 -24.31 -55.27
N LYS A 467 17.05 -25.51 -55.52
CA LYS A 467 16.71 -26.32 -56.68
C LYS A 467 15.24 -26.76 -56.64
N ALA A 468 14.77 -27.33 -55.53
CA ALA A 468 13.37 -27.77 -55.41
C ALA A 468 12.38 -26.61 -55.62
N ARG A 469 12.69 -25.44 -55.08
CA ARG A 469 11.95 -24.18 -55.20
C ARG A 469 11.83 -23.72 -56.65
N ASP A 470 12.96 -23.59 -57.33
CA ASP A 470 12.99 -23.08 -58.70
C ASP A 470 12.54 -24.13 -59.74
N GLU A 471 12.72 -25.43 -59.46
CA GLU A 471 12.15 -26.51 -60.28
C GLU A 471 10.65 -26.75 -60.03
N LEU A 472 10.10 -26.47 -58.84
CA LEU A 472 8.67 -26.67 -58.53
C LEU A 472 7.77 -25.90 -59.50
N VAL A 473 8.06 -24.61 -59.75
CA VAL A 473 7.34 -23.79 -60.73
C VAL A 473 7.37 -24.45 -62.11
N SER A 474 8.56 -24.90 -62.55
CA SER A 474 8.72 -25.56 -63.86
C SER A 474 7.91 -26.86 -63.95
N SER A 475 7.92 -27.69 -62.90
CA SER A 475 7.18 -28.96 -62.85
C SER A 475 5.66 -28.76 -62.77
N THR A 476 5.19 -27.64 -62.20
CA THR A 476 3.78 -27.23 -62.21
C THR A 476 3.31 -26.96 -63.64
N ILE A 477 4.12 -26.22 -64.42
CA ILE A 477 3.84 -25.88 -65.82
C ILE A 477 3.93 -27.15 -66.70
N GLU A 478 4.93 -28.00 -66.47
CA GLU A 478 5.12 -29.26 -67.20
C GLU A 478 3.96 -30.23 -66.99
N LEU A 479 3.51 -30.42 -65.74
CA LEU A 479 2.33 -31.23 -65.41
C LEU A 479 1.07 -30.70 -66.11
N LEU A 480 0.83 -29.39 -66.06
CA LEU A 480 -0.29 -28.75 -66.74
C LEU A 480 -0.25 -28.94 -68.26
N ALA A 481 0.93 -28.81 -68.87
CA ALA A 481 1.12 -29.00 -70.30
C ALA A 481 0.88 -30.46 -70.71
N LYS A 482 1.46 -31.44 -70.00
CA LYS A 482 1.27 -32.87 -70.28
C LYS A 482 -0.18 -33.29 -70.06
N ALA A 483 -0.80 -32.91 -68.95
CA ALA A 483 -2.21 -33.22 -68.67
C ALA A 483 -3.13 -32.56 -69.72
N GLY A 484 -2.80 -31.34 -70.13
CA GLY A 484 -3.43 -30.65 -71.26
C GLY A 484 -3.44 -31.50 -72.52
N LEU A 485 -2.28 -32.02 -72.96
CA LEU A 485 -2.14 -32.81 -74.18
C LEU A 485 -2.92 -34.14 -74.15
N THR A 486 -3.03 -34.81 -73.00
CA THR A 486 -3.84 -36.05 -72.87
C THR A 486 -5.35 -35.84 -72.99
N ILE A 487 -5.82 -34.59 -72.83
CA ILE A 487 -7.24 -34.23 -72.83
C ILE A 487 -7.59 -33.41 -74.09
N VAL A 488 -6.68 -32.56 -74.57
CA VAL A 488 -6.87 -31.55 -75.62
C VAL A 488 -5.65 -31.47 -76.55
N ALA A 489 -5.85 -31.75 -77.83
CA ALA A 489 -4.86 -31.48 -78.87
C ALA A 489 -4.86 -29.97 -79.21
N ASN A 490 -3.74 -29.33 -78.90
CA ASN A 490 -3.36 -27.94 -79.22
C ASN A 490 -4.26 -26.79 -78.73
N GLY A 491 -3.91 -26.25 -77.56
CA GLY A 491 -3.84 -24.79 -77.36
C GLY A 491 -5.04 -24.08 -76.71
N LYS A 492 -4.76 -22.93 -76.08
CA LYS A 492 -5.75 -22.02 -75.47
C LYS A 492 -6.52 -21.19 -76.54
N THR A 493 -7.40 -21.81 -77.32
CA THR A 493 -8.47 -21.10 -78.07
C THR A 493 -9.58 -22.03 -78.57
N SER A 494 -10.71 -21.46 -79.00
CA SER A 494 -11.83 -22.19 -79.61
C SER A 494 -11.42 -22.88 -80.92
N GLY A 495 -11.44 -24.21 -80.93
CA GLY A 495 -11.03 -25.04 -82.07
C GLY A 495 -10.16 -26.23 -81.69
N ALA A 496 -9.61 -26.25 -80.47
CA ALA A 496 -8.83 -27.38 -79.95
C ALA A 496 -9.68 -28.66 -79.82
N VAL A 497 -9.10 -29.80 -80.22
CA VAL A 497 -9.82 -31.08 -80.34
C VAL A 497 -9.56 -31.94 -79.11
N LYS A 498 -10.62 -32.40 -78.44
CA LYS A 498 -10.51 -33.18 -77.20
C LYS A 498 -10.14 -34.64 -77.47
N VAL A 499 -8.90 -35.04 -77.18
CA VAL A 499 -8.36 -36.38 -77.49
C VAL A 499 -9.19 -37.49 -76.82
N ALA A 500 -9.51 -37.33 -75.54
CA ALA A 500 -10.35 -38.29 -74.82
C ALA A 500 -11.79 -38.34 -75.37
N ALA A 501 -12.39 -37.19 -75.71
CA ALA A 501 -13.71 -37.16 -76.34
C ALA A 501 -13.70 -37.81 -77.73
N GLU A 502 -12.67 -37.61 -78.55
CA GLU A 502 -12.53 -38.29 -79.85
C GLU A 502 -12.45 -39.81 -79.70
N ILE A 503 -11.77 -40.34 -78.69
CA ILE A 503 -11.71 -41.78 -78.40
C ILE A 503 -13.11 -42.29 -78.01
N ALA A 504 -13.81 -41.56 -77.13
CA ALA A 504 -15.20 -41.88 -76.78
C ALA A 504 -16.17 -41.82 -77.96
N ASP A 505 -16.04 -40.84 -78.85
CA ASP A 505 -16.92 -40.66 -80.00
C ASP A 505 -16.61 -41.69 -81.10
N LYS A 506 -15.33 -42.05 -81.31
CA LYS A 506 -14.93 -43.20 -82.15
C LYS A 506 -15.46 -44.52 -81.60
N GLY A 507 -15.39 -44.73 -80.28
CA GLY A 507 -15.96 -45.90 -79.62
C GLY A 507 -17.49 -45.93 -79.67
N THR A 508 -18.15 -44.79 -79.57
CA THR A 508 -19.61 -44.66 -79.75
C THR A 508 -20.00 -45.01 -81.18
N ALA A 509 -19.34 -44.43 -82.19
CA ALA A 509 -19.61 -44.74 -83.59
C ALA A 509 -19.35 -46.23 -83.93
N LEU A 510 -18.32 -46.84 -83.35
CA LEU A 510 -18.09 -48.29 -83.47
C LEU A 510 -19.21 -49.09 -82.80
N SER A 511 -19.67 -48.68 -81.62
CA SER A 511 -20.75 -49.34 -80.88
C SER A 511 -22.11 -49.23 -81.59
N GLU A 512 -22.43 -48.07 -82.17
CA GLU A 512 -23.62 -47.84 -82.99
C GLU A 512 -23.57 -48.63 -84.30
N MET A 513 -22.41 -48.71 -84.95
CA MET A 513 -22.19 -49.56 -86.13
C MET A 513 -22.33 -51.05 -85.80
N ILE A 514 -21.92 -51.50 -84.60
CA ILE A 514 -22.16 -52.87 -84.13
C ILE A 514 -23.64 -53.11 -83.81
N ALA A 515 -24.35 -52.12 -83.28
CA ALA A 515 -25.78 -52.22 -82.97
C ALA A 515 -26.63 -52.31 -84.24
N SER A 516 -26.30 -51.51 -85.26
CA SER A 516 -27.00 -51.47 -86.56
C SER A 516 -26.63 -52.61 -87.51
N ALA A 517 -25.61 -53.42 -87.20
CA ALA A 517 -25.17 -54.53 -88.03
C ALA A 517 -26.15 -55.72 -88.01
N ASN A 518 -27.21 -55.71 -88.81
CA ASN A 518 -27.94 -56.94 -89.10
C ASN A 518 -27.15 -57.81 -90.10
N ALA A 519 -26.97 -59.10 -89.78
CA ALA A 519 -26.31 -60.07 -90.65
C ALA A 519 -27.12 -60.36 -91.94
N GLU A 520 -28.41 -60.03 -91.95
CA GLU A 520 -29.25 -60.11 -93.15
C GLU A 520 -29.15 -58.84 -94.02
N GLU A 521 -29.19 -57.63 -93.44
CA GLU A 521 -29.00 -56.38 -94.21
C GLU A 521 -27.58 -56.27 -94.78
N LEU A 522 -26.55 -56.69 -94.04
CA LEU A 522 -25.16 -56.71 -94.53
C LEU A 522 -24.93 -57.78 -95.62
N LYS A 523 -25.96 -58.58 -95.93
CA LYS A 523 -25.96 -59.66 -96.93
C LYS A 523 -26.88 -59.31 -98.13
N ASP A 524 -28.06 -58.75 -97.88
CA ASP A 524 -28.96 -58.26 -98.92
C ASP A 524 -28.39 -57.00 -99.63
N ASN A 525 -27.64 -56.12 -98.95
CA ASN A 525 -26.95 -54.99 -99.57
C ASN A 525 -25.84 -55.40 -100.58
N VAL A 526 -25.41 -56.67 -100.57
CA VAL A 526 -24.43 -57.22 -101.53
C VAL A 526 -25.12 -57.97 -102.68
N GLY A 527 -26.45 -58.13 -102.61
CA GLY A 527 -27.24 -58.90 -103.57
C GLY A 527 -27.13 -60.41 -103.38
N LYS A 528 -28.15 -61.15 -103.83
CA LYS A 528 -28.33 -62.59 -103.57
C LYS A 528 -27.40 -63.52 -104.38
N THR A 529 -26.25 -63.02 -104.81
CA THR A 529 -25.29 -63.71 -105.70
C THR A 529 -23.81 -63.48 -105.33
N ALA A 530 -23.51 -62.82 -104.21
CA ALA A 530 -22.14 -62.62 -103.74
C ALA A 530 -21.63 -63.78 -102.85
N SER A 531 -20.39 -64.22 -103.08
CA SER A 531 -19.65 -65.17 -102.24
C SER A 531 -18.97 -64.48 -101.05
N GLY A 532 -18.52 -65.25 -100.05
CA GLY A 532 -17.96 -64.76 -98.78
C GLY A 532 -16.84 -63.71 -98.95
N GLU A 533 -15.95 -63.91 -99.93
CA GLU A 533 -14.83 -63.01 -100.25
C GLU A 533 -15.25 -61.55 -100.53
N ALA A 534 -16.49 -61.32 -101.01
CA ALA A 534 -17.02 -59.98 -101.21
C ALA A 534 -17.61 -59.36 -99.92
N PHE A 535 -18.20 -60.19 -99.06
CA PHE A 535 -18.73 -59.80 -97.75
C PHE A 535 -17.59 -59.45 -96.78
N GLU A 536 -16.54 -60.27 -96.74
CA GLU A 536 -15.31 -60.04 -95.97
C GLU A 536 -14.69 -58.67 -96.31
N LYS A 537 -14.46 -58.38 -97.59
CA LYS A 537 -13.90 -57.10 -98.05
C LYS A 537 -14.76 -55.87 -97.76
N ILE A 538 -16.07 -56.04 -97.54
CA ILE A 538 -16.96 -54.95 -97.10
C ILE A 538 -16.86 -54.79 -95.58
N ALA A 539 -16.89 -55.88 -94.82
CA ALA A 539 -16.75 -55.87 -93.37
C ALA A 539 -15.39 -55.31 -92.93
N GLU A 540 -14.28 -55.76 -93.52
CA GLU A 540 -12.93 -55.22 -93.30
C GLU A 540 -12.87 -53.70 -93.58
N ARG A 541 -13.51 -53.23 -94.65
CA ARG A 541 -13.46 -51.83 -95.08
C ARG A 541 -14.29 -50.91 -94.18
N GLN A 542 -15.41 -51.39 -93.64
CA GLN A 542 -16.28 -50.62 -92.75
C GLN A 542 -15.82 -50.73 -91.29
N PHE A 543 -15.76 -51.94 -90.74
CA PHE A 543 -15.38 -52.18 -89.34
C PHE A 543 -13.88 -52.05 -89.10
N GLY A 544 -13.04 -52.58 -89.98
CA GLY A 544 -11.58 -52.57 -89.80
C GLY A 544 -11.00 -51.16 -89.73
N LYS A 545 -11.57 -50.22 -90.48
CA LYS A 545 -11.22 -48.79 -90.35
C LYS A 545 -11.64 -48.22 -88.99
N ALA A 546 -12.87 -48.46 -88.52
CA ALA A 546 -13.33 -47.91 -87.25
C ALA A 546 -12.59 -48.51 -86.04
N VAL A 547 -12.32 -49.82 -86.07
CA VAL A 547 -11.52 -50.53 -85.06
C VAL A 547 -10.08 -50.02 -85.06
N GLY A 548 -9.46 -49.86 -86.23
CA GLY A 548 -8.09 -49.31 -86.36
C GLY A 548 -7.97 -47.85 -85.94
N ASP A 549 -8.94 -47.00 -86.31
CA ASP A 549 -9.02 -45.59 -85.88
C ASP A 549 -9.08 -45.49 -84.33
N LEU A 550 -9.88 -46.35 -83.68
CA LEU A 550 -10.04 -46.37 -82.23
C LEU A 550 -8.79 -46.89 -81.51
N TRP A 551 -8.21 -47.99 -81.99
CA TRP A 551 -6.98 -48.59 -81.48
C TRP A 551 -5.80 -47.62 -81.54
N GLY A 552 -5.54 -47.03 -82.71
CA GLY A 552 -4.41 -46.11 -82.92
C GLY A 552 -4.48 -44.85 -82.07
N LYS A 553 -5.70 -44.30 -81.85
CA LYS A 553 -5.89 -43.18 -80.91
C LYS A 553 -5.72 -43.61 -79.46
N SER A 554 -6.19 -44.79 -79.08
CA SER A 554 -6.07 -45.30 -77.70
C SER A 554 -4.62 -45.55 -77.29
N LEU A 555 -3.81 -46.14 -78.17
CA LEU A 555 -2.37 -46.27 -77.97
C LEU A 555 -1.65 -44.91 -77.87
N SER A 556 -2.01 -43.97 -78.75
CA SER A 556 -1.43 -42.62 -78.74
C SER A 556 -1.71 -41.88 -77.42
N ALA A 557 -2.93 -42.01 -76.90
CA ALA A 557 -3.30 -41.45 -75.59
C ALA A 557 -2.60 -42.17 -74.42
N ALA A 558 -2.42 -43.50 -74.50
CA ALA A 558 -1.76 -44.28 -73.45
C ALA A 558 -0.29 -43.87 -73.26
N ILE A 559 0.42 -43.51 -74.35
CA ILE A 559 1.77 -42.92 -74.27
C ILE A 559 1.73 -41.58 -73.51
N GLY A 560 0.80 -40.69 -73.86
CA GLY A 560 0.65 -39.39 -73.18
C GLY A 560 0.35 -39.54 -71.68
N VAL A 561 -0.43 -40.54 -71.28
CA VAL A 561 -0.73 -40.81 -69.85
C VAL A 561 0.54 -41.12 -69.04
N VAL A 562 1.53 -41.81 -69.62
CA VAL A 562 2.82 -42.07 -68.95
C VAL A 562 3.59 -40.75 -68.73
N GLU A 563 3.57 -39.83 -69.69
CA GLU A 563 4.20 -38.52 -69.54
C GLU A 563 3.54 -37.68 -68.42
N VAL A 564 2.22 -37.75 -68.27
CA VAL A 564 1.49 -37.10 -67.17
C VAL A 564 1.87 -37.70 -65.82
N GLN A 565 2.03 -39.03 -65.74
CA GLN A 565 2.46 -39.70 -64.50
C GLN A 565 3.88 -39.28 -64.10
N GLN A 566 4.80 -39.18 -65.06
CA GLN A 566 6.17 -38.71 -64.82
C GLN A 566 6.21 -37.24 -64.35
N ALA A 567 5.45 -36.35 -65.00
CA ALA A 567 5.36 -34.94 -64.60
C ALA A 567 4.73 -34.78 -63.21
N ALA A 568 3.73 -35.59 -62.87
CA ALA A 568 3.11 -35.60 -61.55
C ALA A 568 4.04 -36.15 -60.45
N GLN A 569 4.89 -37.14 -60.77
CA GLN A 569 5.93 -37.63 -59.85
C GLN A 569 6.98 -36.55 -59.57
N LYS A 570 7.54 -35.92 -60.61
CA LYS A 570 8.51 -34.82 -60.48
C LYS A 570 7.96 -33.64 -59.67
N PHE A 571 6.68 -33.29 -59.88
CA PHE A 571 5.98 -32.28 -59.08
C PHE A 571 5.85 -32.68 -57.60
N ALA A 572 5.48 -33.92 -57.31
CA ALA A 572 5.36 -34.43 -55.93
C ALA A 572 6.73 -34.58 -55.22
N GLU A 573 7.81 -34.85 -55.96
CA GLU A 573 9.19 -34.86 -55.45
C GLU A 573 9.63 -33.44 -55.05
N ASN A 574 9.39 -32.45 -55.91
CA ASN A 574 9.66 -31.04 -55.60
C ASN A 574 8.85 -30.55 -54.39
N ILE A 575 7.56 -30.90 -54.28
CA ILE A 575 6.75 -30.58 -53.09
C ILE A 575 7.31 -31.24 -51.83
N ARG A 576 7.70 -32.52 -51.87
CA ARG A 576 8.27 -33.22 -50.71
C ARG A 576 9.50 -32.48 -50.17
N GLU A 577 10.38 -32.04 -51.06
CA GLU A 577 11.63 -31.40 -50.63
C GLU A 577 11.43 -29.94 -50.18
N ILE A 578 10.40 -29.24 -50.68
CA ILE A 578 9.94 -27.98 -50.08
C ILE A 578 9.39 -28.20 -48.66
N LEU A 579 8.49 -29.18 -48.46
CA LEU A 579 7.88 -29.46 -47.15
C LEU A 579 8.90 -29.89 -46.08
N LYS A 580 9.98 -30.55 -46.49
CA LYS A 580 11.09 -30.92 -45.59
C LYS A 580 11.76 -29.69 -44.99
N HIS A 581 12.16 -28.73 -45.83
CA HIS A 581 12.86 -27.53 -45.39
C HIS A 581 11.90 -26.46 -44.82
N GLU A 582 10.62 -26.48 -45.16
CA GLU A 582 9.58 -25.62 -44.58
C GLU A 582 9.46 -25.81 -43.06
N ALA A 583 9.43 -27.06 -42.59
CA ALA A 583 9.44 -27.35 -41.14
C ALA A 583 10.73 -26.93 -40.44
N GLU A 584 11.89 -27.01 -41.12
CA GLU A 584 13.17 -26.52 -40.59
C GLU A 584 13.19 -24.97 -40.52
N LEU A 585 12.59 -24.29 -41.50
CA LEU A 585 12.45 -22.82 -41.51
C LEU A 585 11.44 -22.34 -40.47
N GLU A 586 10.33 -23.05 -40.22
CA GLU A 586 9.36 -22.69 -39.16
C GLU A 586 10.03 -22.68 -37.77
N ASP A 587 10.91 -23.64 -37.47
CA ASP A 587 11.61 -23.71 -36.18
C ASP A 587 12.71 -22.65 -36.04
N MET A 588 13.50 -22.41 -37.11
CA MET A 588 14.54 -21.38 -37.10
C MET A 588 13.95 -19.96 -37.01
N GLU A 589 12.81 -19.69 -37.68
CA GLU A 589 12.11 -18.41 -37.58
C GLU A 589 11.57 -18.17 -36.17
N LYS A 590 11.02 -19.19 -35.48
CA LYS A 590 10.66 -19.07 -34.05
C LYS A 590 11.86 -18.75 -33.17
N GLY A 591 13.02 -19.33 -33.48
CA GLY A 591 14.29 -19.01 -32.81
C GLY A 591 14.68 -17.54 -32.98
N TYR A 592 14.56 -17.01 -34.20
CA TYR A 592 14.80 -15.61 -34.53
C TYR A 592 13.78 -14.65 -33.88
N GLU A 593 12.48 -14.95 -33.96
CA GLU A 593 11.39 -14.21 -33.28
C GLU A 593 11.67 -14.14 -31.75
N ALA A 594 12.04 -15.26 -31.13
CA ALA A 594 12.35 -15.32 -29.70
C ALA A 594 13.62 -14.55 -29.31
N ALA A 595 14.68 -14.60 -30.13
CA ALA A 595 15.90 -13.83 -29.93
C ALA A 595 15.65 -12.32 -30.03
N SER A 596 14.90 -11.88 -31.06
CA SER A 596 14.53 -10.49 -31.26
C SER A 596 13.71 -9.94 -30.08
N GLU A 597 12.69 -10.68 -29.62
CA GLU A 597 11.91 -10.29 -28.44
C GLU A 597 12.72 -10.33 -27.14
N ASN A 598 13.79 -11.13 -27.04
CA ASN A 598 14.71 -11.08 -25.90
C ASN A 598 15.54 -9.79 -25.91
N LEU A 599 16.11 -9.41 -27.06
CA LEU A 599 16.88 -8.18 -27.23
C LEU A 599 16.05 -6.94 -26.88
N LYS A 600 14.84 -6.80 -27.45
CA LYS A 600 13.90 -5.70 -27.14
C LYS A 600 13.57 -5.60 -25.65
N ARG A 601 13.42 -6.73 -24.95
CA ARG A 601 13.17 -6.77 -23.49
C ARG A 601 14.36 -6.27 -22.68
N ILE A 602 15.59 -6.56 -23.11
CA ILE A 602 16.82 -6.06 -22.47
C ILE A 602 17.00 -4.57 -22.74
N GLU A 603 16.81 -4.10 -23.97
CA GLU A 603 16.96 -2.68 -24.33
C GLU A 603 15.92 -1.80 -23.63
N LYS A 604 14.68 -2.28 -23.48
CA LYS A 604 13.65 -1.62 -22.66
C LYS A 604 14.03 -1.50 -21.18
N ARG A 605 14.72 -2.50 -20.61
CA ARG A 605 15.29 -2.43 -19.25
C ARG A 605 16.43 -1.42 -19.18
N GLN A 606 17.31 -1.38 -20.18
CA GLN A 606 18.38 -0.37 -20.25
C GLN A 606 17.83 1.07 -20.33
N GLN A 607 16.84 1.35 -21.18
CA GLN A 607 16.18 2.66 -21.26
C GLN A 607 15.62 3.09 -19.89
N PHE A 608 14.95 2.18 -19.19
CA PHE A 608 14.45 2.43 -17.84
C PHE A 608 15.57 2.79 -16.83
N CYS A 609 16.71 2.09 -16.88
CA CYS A 609 17.87 2.39 -16.04
C CYS A 609 18.57 3.72 -16.40
N LYS A 610 18.44 4.22 -17.63
CA LYS A 610 19.06 5.48 -18.11
C LYS A 610 18.31 6.74 -17.68
N ASN A 611 16.99 6.68 -17.50
CA ASN A 611 16.10 7.84 -17.26
C ASN A 611 16.21 8.49 -15.85
N GLY A 612 17.40 8.51 -15.24
CA GLY A 612 17.60 8.99 -13.86
C GLY A 612 18.60 10.13 -13.66
N THR A 613 19.40 10.49 -14.67
CA THR A 613 20.58 11.39 -14.50
C THR A 613 20.25 12.89 -14.53
N GLY A 614 19.05 13.28 -14.08
CA GLY A 614 18.63 14.68 -14.05
C GLY A 614 19.23 15.46 -12.88
N GLN A 615 20.40 16.09 -13.08
CA GLN A 615 20.95 17.04 -12.10
C GLN A 615 19.99 18.23 -11.89
N PRO A 616 19.63 18.58 -10.64
CA PRO A 616 19.07 19.89 -10.34
C PRO A 616 20.12 20.97 -10.66
N GLN A 617 19.78 21.94 -11.52
CA GLN A 617 20.65 23.10 -11.73
C GLN A 617 20.82 23.87 -10.42
N ALA A 618 22.06 24.16 -10.05
CA ALA A 618 22.36 25.03 -8.93
C ALA A 618 21.77 26.43 -9.21
N LYS A 619 20.89 26.91 -8.33
CA LYS A 619 20.45 28.31 -8.37
C LYS A 619 21.62 29.20 -8.00
N GLU A 620 22.06 30.06 -8.91
CA GLU A 620 22.97 31.16 -8.57
C GLU A 620 22.36 32.02 -7.46
N GLN A 621 23.21 32.45 -6.52
CA GLN A 621 22.81 33.39 -5.48
C GLN A 621 22.57 34.78 -6.07
N PRO A 622 21.52 35.51 -5.67
CA PRO A 622 21.36 36.89 -6.06
C PRO A 622 22.46 37.75 -5.42
N LYS A 623 23.23 38.48 -6.23
CA LYS A 623 24.11 39.56 -5.74
C LYS A 623 23.24 40.77 -5.39
N SER A 624 23.49 41.40 -4.25
CA SER A 624 22.78 42.62 -3.84
C SER A 624 23.62 43.89 -4.04
N ASP A 625 22.89 44.99 -4.21
CA ASP A 625 23.23 46.39 -3.88
C ASP A 625 24.51 47.04 -4.44
N GLN A 626 24.29 47.96 -5.40
CA GLN A 626 24.77 49.34 -5.24
C GLN A 626 23.60 50.33 -5.49
N THR A 627 23.68 51.52 -4.87
CA THR A 627 22.55 52.43 -4.61
C THR A 627 22.44 53.61 -5.62
N PRO A 628 21.38 54.45 -5.61
CA PRO A 628 20.77 54.97 -6.85
C PRO A 628 20.96 56.48 -7.12
N LYS A 629 20.52 56.95 -8.31
CA LYS A 629 19.92 58.30 -8.45
C LYS A 629 19.01 58.55 -9.68
N SER A 630 17.95 59.29 -9.37
CA SER A 630 16.83 59.81 -10.17
C SER A 630 17.17 60.64 -11.43
N SER A 631 16.31 60.57 -12.46
CA SER A 631 15.63 61.75 -13.04
C SER A 631 14.43 61.40 -13.96
N GLU A 632 13.24 61.93 -13.66
CA GLU A 632 12.11 62.12 -14.60
C GLU A 632 12.05 63.63 -15.01
N PRO A 633 11.35 64.07 -16.09
CA PRO A 633 9.87 64.06 -16.12
C PRO A 633 9.18 63.88 -17.50
N THR A 634 7.93 63.42 -17.47
CA THR A 634 6.98 63.37 -18.61
C THR A 634 5.97 64.53 -18.59
N PRO A 635 5.61 65.15 -19.74
CA PRO A 635 4.19 65.52 -20.01
C PRO A 635 3.80 65.61 -21.52
N PRO A 636 2.51 65.82 -21.91
CA PRO A 636 1.23 65.36 -21.33
C PRO A 636 0.08 64.98 -22.35
N LYS A 637 -0.91 64.15 -21.91
CA LYS A 637 -2.38 64.20 -22.24
C LYS A 637 -2.90 63.90 -23.68
N ASP A 638 -4.16 63.52 -23.97
CA ASP A 638 -5.37 62.93 -23.30
C ASP A 638 -6.46 62.69 -24.42
N PRO A 639 -7.68 62.13 -24.20
CA PRO A 639 -8.14 61.07 -23.30
C PRO A 639 -9.06 59.98 -23.99
N THR A 640 -9.65 59.08 -23.20
CA THR A 640 -10.56 57.95 -23.55
C THR A 640 -11.99 58.36 -24.02
N PRO A 641 -12.82 57.46 -24.64
CA PRO A 641 -13.67 56.53 -23.85
C PRO A 641 -14.03 55.14 -24.46
N THR A 642 -14.27 54.16 -23.58
CA THR A 642 -14.96 52.85 -23.84
C THR A 642 -16.48 52.99 -23.63
N PRO A 643 -17.39 52.09 -24.14
CA PRO A 643 -17.65 50.78 -23.46
C PRO A 643 -18.37 49.61 -24.20
N LYS A 644 -18.36 48.44 -23.52
CA LYS A 644 -19.33 47.29 -23.50
C LYS A 644 -19.30 46.13 -24.55
N PRO A 645 -19.74 44.88 -24.20
CA PRO A 645 -19.54 43.66 -25.00
C PRO A 645 -20.78 42.73 -25.23
N LYS A 646 -20.56 41.57 -25.90
CA LYS A 646 -21.47 40.42 -26.20
C LYS A 646 -22.46 40.63 -27.38
N PRO A 647 -23.03 39.56 -28.03
CA PRO A 647 -22.92 38.11 -27.76
C PRO A 647 -22.46 37.22 -28.97
N LYS A 648 -22.44 35.88 -28.78
CA LYS A 648 -22.21 34.85 -29.82
C LYS A 648 -23.50 34.48 -30.58
N PRO A 649 -23.39 34.11 -31.87
CA PRO A 649 -24.20 33.06 -32.50
C PRO A 649 -23.50 31.68 -32.54
N LYS A 650 -24.21 30.66 -33.06
CA LYS A 650 -23.72 29.27 -33.31
C LYS A 650 -24.13 28.83 -34.75
N PRO A 651 -23.90 27.59 -35.20
CA PRO A 651 -23.05 27.27 -36.36
C PRO A 651 -23.83 27.00 -37.66
N THR A 652 -23.11 26.93 -38.79
CA THR A 652 -23.60 26.32 -40.04
C THR A 652 -22.48 25.63 -40.81
N THR A 653 -22.84 24.57 -41.53
CA THR A 653 -21.94 23.72 -42.35
C THR A 653 -21.82 24.22 -43.78
N GLY A 654 -20.71 23.93 -44.48
CA GLY A 654 -20.52 24.18 -45.90
C GLY A 654 -19.22 23.56 -46.43
N GLU A 655 -19.20 23.11 -47.68
CA GLU A 655 -18.08 22.41 -48.32
C GLU A 655 -17.06 23.36 -48.98
N GLN A 656 -15.84 22.83 -49.22
CA GLN A 656 -14.83 23.11 -50.27
C GLN A 656 -14.73 24.51 -50.94
N PRO A 657 -13.50 24.99 -51.28
CA PRO A 657 -12.41 24.18 -51.83
C PRO A 657 -10.99 24.47 -51.29
N ASN A 658 -10.00 23.77 -51.84
CA ASN A 658 -8.57 23.95 -51.58
C ASN A 658 -7.91 24.80 -52.68
N PRO A 659 -7.19 25.89 -52.33
CA PRO A 659 -6.18 26.50 -53.20
C PRO A 659 -4.78 26.54 -52.55
N THR A 660 -3.76 26.23 -53.34
CA THR A 660 -2.34 26.16 -52.94
C THR A 660 -1.72 27.54 -52.68
N GLU A 661 -1.00 27.71 -51.57
CA GLU A 661 0.09 28.70 -51.43
C GLU A 661 1.12 28.25 -50.35
N PRO A 662 2.25 28.96 -50.08
CA PRO A 662 3.57 28.39 -50.35
C PRO A 662 4.36 27.91 -49.11
N THR A 663 5.40 27.12 -49.36
CA THR A 663 6.38 26.64 -48.38
C THR A 663 7.20 27.77 -47.75
N PRO A 664 7.18 27.96 -46.41
CA PRO A 664 8.20 28.68 -45.66
C PRO A 664 9.39 27.75 -45.36
N ALA A 665 10.61 28.27 -45.36
CA ALA A 665 11.82 27.46 -45.18
C ALA A 665 12.02 26.93 -43.74
N GLU A 666 12.61 25.74 -43.63
CA GLU A 666 13.02 25.16 -42.35
C GLU A 666 14.16 25.97 -41.68
N PRO A 667 14.06 26.29 -40.38
CA PRO A 667 15.22 26.53 -39.55
C PRO A 667 15.80 25.18 -39.12
N LYS A 668 16.99 24.82 -39.63
CA LYS A 668 17.70 23.60 -39.17
C LYS A 668 18.09 23.74 -37.70
N SER A 669 17.44 22.96 -36.83
CA SER A 669 17.86 22.73 -35.45
C SER A 669 18.22 21.26 -35.30
N GLY A 670 19.52 20.98 -35.18
CA GLY A 670 20.04 19.62 -35.15
C GLY A 670 19.98 19.00 -33.75
N ASP A 671 18.83 18.41 -33.40
CA ASP A 671 18.80 17.25 -32.52
C ASP A 671 18.57 16.02 -33.39
N GLU A 672 19.66 15.32 -33.74
CA GLU A 672 19.61 14.09 -34.54
C GLU A 672 19.13 12.94 -33.64
N VAL A 673 17.80 12.85 -33.48
CA VAL A 673 17.15 11.71 -32.83
C VAL A 673 17.40 10.49 -33.72
N ILE A 674 18.45 9.74 -33.40
CA ILE A 674 18.71 8.41 -33.94
C ILE A 674 17.49 7.56 -33.59
N GLY A 675 16.60 7.34 -34.55
CA GLY A 675 15.47 6.44 -34.39
C GLY A 675 15.98 5.02 -34.19
N ASP A 676 15.37 4.28 -33.26
CA ASP A 676 15.63 2.84 -33.11
C ASP A 676 15.43 2.17 -34.48
N PRO A 677 16.44 1.45 -35.02
CA PRO A 677 16.33 0.84 -36.33
C PRO A 677 15.31 -0.29 -36.30
N GLU A 678 14.14 -0.06 -36.91
CA GLU A 678 13.11 -1.08 -37.03
C GLU A 678 13.67 -2.31 -37.79
N PRO A 679 13.38 -3.54 -37.32
CA PRO A 679 13.82 -4.74 -38.02
C PRO A 679 13.20 -4.80 -39.43
N PRO A 680 13.92 -5.31 -40.44
CA PRO A 680 13.50 -5.24 -41.84
C PRO A 680 12.15 -5.95 -42.06
N THR A 681 11.12 -5.17 -42.38
CA THR A 681 9.76 -5.68 -42.63
C THR A 681 9.52 -5.86 -44.12
N VAL A 682 9.42 -7.12 -44.56
CA VAL A 682 9.05 -7.46 -45.94
C VAL A 682 7.51 -7.36 -46.08
N PRO A 683 6.99 -6.66 -47.10
CA PRO A 683 5.54 -6.47 -47.28
C PRO A 683 4.82 -7.80 -47.57
N PRO A 684 3.55 -7.94 -47.14
CA PRO A 684 2.78 -9.16 -47.36
C PRO A 684 2.56 -9.46 -48.84
N ARG A 685 2.67 -10.74 -49.21
CA ARG A 685 2.37 -11.25 -50.56
C ARG A 685 1.11 -12.11 -50.53
N GLN A 686 0.31 -12.01 -51.59
CA GLN A 686 -0.93 -12.78 -51.71
C GLN A 686 -0.67 -14.12 -52.41
N VAL A 687 -0.86 -15.24 -51.71
CA VAL A 687 -0.57 -16.60 -52.19
C VAL A 687 -1.85 -17.43 -52.29
N GLY A 688 -2.12 -17.94 -53.49
CA GLY A 688 -3.33 -18.66 -53.88
C GLY A 688 -3.21 -20.19 -53.81
N LEU A 689 -3.37 -20.82 -52.64
CA LEU A 689 -3.17 -22.27 -52.46
C LEU A 689 -4.43 -22.97 -51.92
N PRO A 690 -4.58 -24.29 -52.12
CA PRO A 690 -5.65 -25.07 -51.49
C PRO A 690 -5.38 -25.18 -49.98
N TYR A 691 -6.02 -24.34 -49.16
CA TYR A 691 -5.72 -24.32 -47.72
C TYR A 691 -6.51 -25.35 -46.90
N GLU A 692 -7.57 -25.97 -47.45
CA GLU A 692 -8.29 -27.09 -46.81
C GLU A 692 -8.00 -28.42 -47.53
N PRO A 693 -7.99 -29.59 -46.85
CA PRO A 693 -7.69 -30.90 -47.47
C PRO A 693 -8.70 -31.36 -48.55
N SER A 694 -9.87 -30.72 -48.59
CA SER A 694 -10.92 -30.86 -49.61
C SER A 694 -10.67 -30.05 -50.88
N ASP A 695 -9.86 -28.99 -50.80
CA ASP A 695 -9.54 -28.13 -51.93
C ASP A 695 -8.60 -28.83 -52.93
N CYS A 696 -8.59 -28.31 -54.16
CA CYS A 696 -7.70 -28.76 -55.21
C CYS A 696 -7.55 -27.64 -56.24
N GLY A 697 -6.29 -27.27 -56.53
CA GLY A 697 -5.95 -26.11 -57.35
C GLY A 697 -5.87 -24.78 -56.59
N CYS A 698 -5.47 -23.75 -57.31
CA CYS A 698 -4.90 -22.52 -56.74
C CYS A 698 -5.89 -21.35 -56.78
N GLY A 699 -7.08 -21.60 -56.22
CA GLY A 699 -8.23 -20.68 -56.28
C GLY A 699 -8.43 -19.77 -55.06
N GLN A 700 -7.92 -20.15 -53.89
CA GLN A 700 -8.10 -19.41 -52.63
C GLN A 700 -6.83 -18.65 -52.26
N SER A 701 -6.91 -17.32 -52.13
CA SER A 701 -5.78 -16.49 -51.71
C SER A 701 -5.75 -16.21 -50.21
N LYS A 702 -4.54 -16.19 -49.63
CA LYS A 702 -4.25 -15.62 -48.31
C LYS A 702 -3.05 -14.70 -48.41
N ASP A 703 -3.03 -13.65 -47.59
CA ASP A 703 -1.87 -12.76 -47.48
C ASP A 703 -0.89 -13.34 -46.45
N LEU A 704 0.37 -13.47 -46.84
CA LEU A 704 1.45 -14.12 -46.08
C LEU A 704 2.67 -13.20 -45.98
N THR A 705 3.40 -13.28 -44.87
CA THR A 705 4.64 -12.55 -44.56
C THR A 705 5.80 -13.50 -44.24
N ILE A 706 6.98 -12.98 -43.93
CA ILE A 706 8.06 -13.77 -43.32
C ILE A 706 7.76 -13.90 -41.82
N LYS A 707 7.04 -14.97 -41.45
CA LYS A 707 6.75 -15.36 -40.06
C LYS A 707 6.64 -16.87 -39.95
N SER A 708 6.97 -17.41 -38.79
CA SER A 708 6.85 -18.84 -38.49
C SER A 708 5.46 -19.39 -38.85
N ALA A 709 4.40 -18.71 -38.39
CA ALA A 709 3.01 -19.07 -38.67
C ALA A 709 2.56 -18.90 -40.14
N ASP A 710 3.36 -18.28 -41.01
CA ASP A 710 3.08 -18.13 -42.44
C ASP A 710 3.78 -19.22 -43.29
N PHE A 711 4.96 -19.69 -42.88
CA PHE A 711 5.58 -20.89 -43.45
C PHE A 711 4.69 -22.12 -43.28
N SER A 712 4.15 -22.33 -42.07
CA SER A 712 3.20 -23.42 -41.79
C SER A 712 1.96 -23.40 -42.71
N LYS A 713 1.43 -22.21 -43.05
CA LYS A 713 0.32 -22.06 -44.01
C LYS A 713 0.73 -22.40 -45.43
N LEU A 714 1.94 -22.00 -45.83
CA LEU A 714 2.53 -22.27 -47.13
C LEU A 714 2.79 -23.78 -47.30
N GLY A 715 3.31 -24.45 -46.26
CA GLY A 715 3.45 -25.90 -46.18
C GLY A 715 2.12 -26.64 -46.31
N ILE A 716 1.10 -26.26 -45.52
CA ILE A 716 -0.26 -26.82 -45.64
C ILE A 716 -0.79 -26.66 -47.08
N GLY A 717 -0.65 -25.47 -47.68
CA GLY A 717 -1.09 -25.19 -49.04
C GLY A 717 -0.38 -26.04 -50.09
N MET A 718 0.95 -26.20 -49.98
CA MET A 718 1.74 -27.04 -50.88
C MET A 718 1.41 -28.53 -50.70
N LYS A 719 1.25 -29.00 -49.47
CA LYS A 719 0.84 -30.38 -49.19
C LYS A 719 -0.51 -30.72 -49.81
N ASN A 720 -1.54 -29.90 -49.54
CA ASN A 720 -2.87 -30.11 -50.11
C ASN A 720 -2.86 -30.05 -51.64
N LEU A 721 -1.99 -29.23 -52.24
CA LEU A 721 -1.79 -29.18 -53.70
C LEU A 721 -1.14 -30.48 -54.23
N GLY A 722 -0.16 -31.03 -53.52
CA GLY A 722 0.40 -32.35 -53.79
C GLY A 722 -0.63 -33.47 -53.67
N ASP A 723 -1.42 -33.48 -52.59
CA ASP A 723 -2.49 -34.45 -52.35
C ASP A 723 -3.60 -34.35 -53.43
N CYS A 724 -3.89 -33.14 -53.93
CA CYS A 724 -4.79 -32.88 -55.06
C CYS A 724 -4.29 -33.50 -56.37
N VAL A 725 -3.00 -33.33 -56.69
CA VAL A 725 -2.37 -33.93 -57.89
C VAL A 725 -2.26 -35.45 -57.76
N GLU A 726 -1.86 -35.97 -56.59
CA GLU A 726 -1.75 -37.41 -56.35
C GLU A 726 -3.12 -38.10 -56.41
N ARG A 727 -4.18 -37.46 -55.90
CA ARG A 727 -5.56 -37.94 -56.02
C ARG A 727 -6.02 -38.03 -57.48
N PHE A 728 -5.67 -37.05 -58.32
CA PHE A 728 -5.92 -37.11 -59.77
C PHE A 728 -5.09 -38.21 -60.46
N ARG A 729 -3.80 -38.35 -60.11
CA ARG A 729 -2.88 -39.35 -60.67
C ARG A 729 -3.33 -40.79 -60.36
N SER A 730 -3.66 -41.06 -59.10
CA SER A 730 -3.97 -42.40 -58.57
C SER A 730 -5.40 -42.89 -58.84
N THR A 731 -6.34 -41.98 -59.13
CA THR A 731 -7.73 -42.35 -59.44
C THR A 731 -8.08 -42.07 -60.91
N THR A 732 -8.34 -40.81 -61.26
CA THR A 732 -8.83 -40.38 -62.57
C THR A 732 -7.90 -40.79 -63.73
N LEU A 733 -6.59 -40.60 -63.58
CA LEU A 733 -5.62 -40.91 -64.62
C LEU A 733 -5.34 -42.41 -64.74
N THR A 734 -5.35 -43.15 -63.62
CA THR A 734 -5.22 -44.62 -63.62
C THR A 734 -6.45 -45.30 -64.21
N ASP A 735 -7.67 -44.85 -63.90
CA ASP A 735 -8.90 -45.41 -64.50
C ASP A 735 -8.93 -45.21 -66.02
N TYR A 736 -8.45 -44.07 -66.50
CA TYR A 736 -8.28 -43.80 -67.93
C TYR A 736 -7.21 -44.70 -68.56
N GLN A 737 -6.06 -44.88 -67.90
CA GLN A 737 -5.01 -45.80 -68.40
C GLN A 737 -5.55 -47.21 -68.60
N LEU A 738 -6.26 -47.75 -67.59
CA LEU A 738 -6.90 -49.06 -67.65
C LEU A 738 -7.93 -49.11 -68.76
N SER A 739 -8.79 -48.08 -68.88
CA SER A 739 -9.79 -47.99 -69.95
C SER A 739 -9.15 -48.00 -71.35
N LEU A 740 -8.02 -47.33 -71.56
CA LEU A 740 -7.30 -47.33 -72.84
C LEU A 740 -6.65 -48.69 -73.15
N GLN A 741 -6.09 -49.37 -72.14
CA GLN A 741 -5.55 -50.72 -72.27
C GLN A 741 -6.67 -51.71 -72.64
N GLU A 742 -7.79 -51.67 -71.92
CA GLU A 742 -8.95 -52.53 -72.15
C GLU A 742 -9.62 -52.24 -73.52
N ILE A 743 -9.61 -50.99 -74.01
CA ILE A 743 -10.00 -50.66 -75.39
C ILE A 743 -9.01 -51.25 -76.41
N SER A 744 -7.70 -51.19 -76.15
CA SER A 744 -6.68 -51.78 -77.04
C SER A 744 -6.90 -53.30 -77.16
N GLU A 745 -6.96 -54.02 -76.04
CA GLU A 745 -7.18 -55.47 -76.03
C GLU A 745 -8.49 -55.87 -76.73
N LEU A 746 -9.56 -55.10 -76.51
CA LEU A 746 -10.85 -55.33 -77.17
C LEU A 746 -10.77 -55.10 -78.68
N THR A 747 -10.11 -54.02 -79.11
CA THR A 747 -9.97 -53.69 -80.54
C THR A 747 -8.98 -54.60 -81.26
N ASP A 748 -7.91 -55.07 -80.62
CA ASP A 748 -6.99 -56.10 -81.12
C ASP A 748 -7.70 -57.46 -81.28
N SER A 749 -8.50 -57.87 -80.29
CA SER A 749 -9.29 -59.10 -80.32
C SER A 749 -10.34 -59.06 -81.44
N LEU A 750 -10.98 -57.91 -81.66
CA LEU A 750 -11.93 -57.69 -82.76
C LEU A 750 -11.22 -57.61 -84.13
N SER A 751 -10.10 -56.90 -84.22
CA SER A 751 -9.27 -56.75 -85.43
C SER A 751 -8.72 -58.09 -85.92
N THR A 752 -8.29 -58.96 -84.99
CA THR A 752 -7.85 -60.33 -85.29
C THR A 752 -9.00 -61.17 -85.86
N THR A 753 -10.18 -61.10 -85.23
CA THR A 753 -11.34 -61.92 -85.65
C THR A 753 -11.89 -61.47 -87.01
N LEU A 754 -11.93 -60.16 -87.26
CA LEU A 754 -12.38 -59.59 -88.54
C LEU A 754 -11.55 -60.06 -89.76
N LYS A 755 -10.26 -60.35 -89.53
CA LYS A 755 -9.32 -60.85 -90.55
C LYS A 755 -9.38 -62.38 -90.73
N SER A 756 -10.06 -63.11 -89.85
CA SER A 756 -10.13 -64.57 -89.88
C SER A 756 -11.51 -65.10 -90.26
N ASP A 757 -12.58 -64.51 -89.72
CA ASP A 757 -13.97 -64.84 -90.07
C ASP A 757 -14.88 -63.63 -89.79
N ALA A 758 -15.45 -63.05 -90.85
CA ALA A 758 -16.31 -61.88 -90.78
C ALA A 758 -17.69 -62.15 -90.13
N ALA A 759 -18.16 -63.40 -90.09
CA ALA A 759 -19.38 -63.81 -89.41
C ALA A 759 -19.15 -64.05 -87.91
N GLU A 760 -18.05 -64.72 -87.54
CA GLU A 760 -17.63 -64.85 -86.14
C GLU A 760 -17.37 -63.46 -85.53
N PHE A 761 -16.73 -62.57 -86.30
CA PHE A 761 -16.54 -61.17 -85.91
C PHE A 761 -17.86 -60.49 -85.52
N LEU A 762 -18.94 -60.63 -86.29
CA LEU A 762 -20.22 -59.98 -85.97
C LEU A 762 -20.85 -60.53 -84.68
N VAL A 763 -20.72 -61.83 -84.40
CA VAL A 763 -21.16 -62.43 -83.14
C VAL A 763 -20.35 -61.88 -81.97
N LYS A 764 -19.02 -61.90 -82.10
CA LYS A 764 -18.08 -61.43 -81.07
C LYS A 764 -18.21 -59.94 -80.80
N ALA A 765 -18.32 -59.11 -81.83
CA ALA A 765 -18.53 -57.66 -81.73
C ALA A 765 -19.81 -57.32 -80.96
N LYS A 766 -20.93 -58.01 -81.24
CA LYS A 766 -22.18 -57.83 -80.49
C LYS A 766 -22.06 -58.25 -79.02
N ALA A 767 -21.37 -59.35 -78.73
CA ALA A 767 -21.07 -59.76 -77.36
C ALA A 767 -20.14 -58.76 -76.64
N SER A 768 -19.20 -58.15 -77.35
CA SER A 768 -18.28 -57.12 -76.85
C SER A 768 -18.92 -55.74 -76.65
N LYS A 769 -20.06 -55.44 -77.29
CA LYS A 769 -20.68 -54.10 -77.29
C LYS A 769 -20.90 -53.52 -75.88
N PRO A 770 -21.46 -54.24 -74.89
CA PRO A 770 -21.70 -53.67 -73.56
C PRO A 770 -20.42 -53.22 -72.84
N ARG A 771 -19.30 -53.95 -73.08
CA ARG A 771 -17.99 -53.58 -72.54
C ARG A 771 -17.39 -52.38 -73.27
N LEU A 772 -17.59 -52.27 -74.59
CA LEU A 772 -17.21 -51.07 -75.35
C LEU A 772 -17.98 -49.82 -74.87
N ASP A 773 -19.29 -49.94 -74.61
CA ASP A 773 -20.12 -48.86 -74.07
C ASP A 773 -19.63 -48.38 -72.68
N GLU A 774 -19.28 -49.33 -71.80
CA GLU A 774 -18.72 -49.05 -70.47
C GLU A 774 -17.38 -48.31 -70.54
N LEU A 775 -16.46 -48.79 -71.39
CA LEU A 775 -15.14 -48.19 -71.59
C LEU A 775 -15.23 -46.79 -72.19
N VAL A 776 -16.12 -46.58 -73.16
CA VAL A 776 -16.44 -45.25 -73.71
C VAL A 776 -16.99 -44.32 -72.62
N SER A 777 -17.82 -44.81 -71.70
CA SER A 777 -18.34 -44.02 -70.57
C SER A 777 -17.24 -43.60 -69.58
N ARG A 778 -16.28 -44.49 -69.28
CA ARG A 778 -15.10 -44.17 -68.45
C ARG A 778 -14.19 -43.14 -69.13
N VAL A 779 -13.93 -43.28 -70.43
CA VAL A 779 -13.18 -42.28 -71.22
C VAL A 779 -13.88 -40.90 -71.25
N ARG A 780 -15.21 -40.83 -71.38
CA ARG A 780 -15.96 -39.56 -71.24
C ARG A 780 -15.87 -38.98 -69.83
N SER A 781 -15.84 -39.83 -68.80
CA SER A 781 -15.68 -39.40 -67.41
C SER A 781 -14.29 -38.82 -67.15
N TYR A 782 -13.24 -39.39 -67.76
CA TYR A 782 -11.89 -38.82 -67.75
C TYR A 782 -11.83 -37.45 -68.43
N ASP A 783 -12.42 -37.27 -69.62
CA ASP A 783 -12.47 -35.95 -70.27
C ASP A 783 -13.07 -34.89 -69.33
N LYS A 784 -14.23 -35.18 -68.72
CA LYS A 784 -14.88 -34.25 -67.78
C LYS A 784 -13.97 -33.93 -66.58
N ALA A 785 -13.52 -34.96 -65.86
CA ALA A 785 -12.73 -34.79 -64.64
C ALA A 785 -11.35 -34.15 -64.90
N GLY A 786 -10.74 -34.45 -66.04
CA GLY A 786 -9.50 -33.83 -66.51
C GLY A 786 -9.65 -32.34 -66.84
N ASN A 787 -10.72 -31.95 -67.55
CA ASN A 787 -11.00 -30.52 -67.79
C ASN A 787 -11.29 -29.77 -66.48
N GLU A 788 -11.96 -30.40 -65.51
CA GLU A 788 -12.17 -29.81 -64.17
C GLU A 788 -10.85 -29.67 -63.38
N PHE A 789 -9.94 -30.64 -63.46
CA PHE A 789 -8.60 -30.57 -62.87
C PHE A 789 -7.76 -29.43 -63.49
N LEU A 790 -7.66 -29.38 -64.83
CA LEU A 790 -6.93 -28.31 -65.54
C LEU A 790 -7.46 -26.92 -65.16
N LYS A 791 -8.79 -26.74 -65.12
CA LYS A 791 -9.42 -25.47 -64.74
C LYS A 791 -9.11 -25.04 -63.30
N LYS A 792 -8.98 -25.99 -62.37
CA LYS A 792 -8.57 -25.73 -60.98
C LYS A 792 -7.09 -25.35 -60.88
N MET A 793 -6.25 -25.96 -61.72
CA MET A 793 -4.80 -25.82 -61.69
C MET A 793 -4.24 -24.65 -62.54
N ASP A 794 -5.02 -24.03 -63.42
CA ASP A 794 -4.57 -22.95 -64.35
C ASP A 794 -3.90 -21.75 -63.63
N LYS A 795 -4.26 -21.46 -62.37
CA LYS A 795 -3.65 -20.41 -61.53
C LYS A 795 -2.40 -20.84 -60.75
N CYS A 796 -2.06 -22.12 -60.76
CA CYS A 796 -1.00 -22.64 -59.90
C CYS A 796 0.42 -22.18 -60.26
N PRO A 797 0.83 -22.01 -61.53
CA PRO A 797 2.17 -21.50 -61.84
C PRO A 797 2.45 -20.16 -61.17
N ASP A 798 1.52 -19.21 -61.28
CA ASP A 798 1.66 -17.86 -60.69
C ASP A 798 1.71 -17.93 -59.16
N SER A 799 0.78 -18.65 -58.54
CA SER A 799 0.69 -18.76 -57.07
C SER A 799 1.87 -19.51 -56.45
N VAL A 800 2.31 -20.61 -57.07
CA VAL A 800 3.51 -21.34 -56.64
C VAL A 800 4.72 -20.41 -56.74
N THR A 801 4.83 -19.60 -57.80
CA THR A 801 5.89 -18.59 -57.93
C THR A 801 5.85 -17.60 -56.77
N THR A 802 4.70 -16.96 -56.48
CA THR A 802 4.59 -16.00 -55.35
C THR A 802 4.88 -16.65 -53.99
N GLY A 803 4.51 -17.92 -53.79
CA GLY A 803 4.88 -18.68 -52.59
C GLY A 803 6.38 -18.92 -52.48
N MET A 804 7.05 -19.30 -53.58
CA MET A 804 8.50 -19.49 -53.63
C MET A 804 9.28 -18.18 -53.42
N GLU A 805 8.71 -17.02 -53.77
CA GLU A 805 9.30 -15.71 -53.46
C GLU A 805 9.30 -15.36 -51.97
N ILE A 806 8.34 -15.87 -51.18
CA ILE A 806 8.36 -15.68 -49.72
C ILE A 806 9.57 -16.40 -49.12
N PHE A 807 9.83 -17.65 -49.55
CA PHE A 807 11.03 -18.38 -49.16
C PHE A 807 12.33 -17.67 -49.59
N LYS A 808 12.38 -17.07 -50.79
CA LYS A 808 13.53 -16.22 -51.21
C LYS A 808 13.70 -14.98 -50.33
N SER A 809 12.61 -14.38 -49.84
CA SER A 809 12.72 -13.18 -49.01
C SER A 809 13.36 -13.41 -47.64
N VAL A 810 13.47 -14.66 -47.17
CA VAL A 810 14.29 -15.06 -46.00
C VAL A 810 15.77 -14.72 -46.20
N GLU A 811 16.30 -14.90 -47.40
CA GLU A 811 17.69 -14.58 -47.76
C GLU A 811 18.01 -13.08 -47.59
N THR A 812 16.99 -12.22 -47.64
CA THR A 812 17.14 -10.76 -47.50
C THR A 812 17.26 -10.27 -46.05
N ILE A 813 16.98 -11.14 -45.06
CA ILE A 813 17.30 -10.86 -43.66
C ILE A 813 18.79 -11.13 -43.48
N THR A 814 19.62 -10.09 -43.64
CA THR A 814 21.07 -10.23 -43.60
C THR A 814 21.64 -10.04 -42.20
N VAL A 815 22.62 -10.89 -41.89
CA VAL A 815 23.49 -10.75 -40.71
C VAL A 815 24.17 -9.37 -40.69
N ASP A 816 24.51 -8.81 -41.85
CA ASP A 816 25.09 -7.47 -41.96
C ASP A 816 24.09 -6.36 -41.60
N SER A 817 22.80 -6.51 -41.91
CA SER A 817 21.77 -5.57 -41.44
C SER A 817 21.65 -5.58 -39.92
N ILE A 818 21.78 -6.75 -39.28
CA ILE A 818 21.74 -6.87 -37.82
C ILE A 818 22.99 -6.26 -37.19
N LYS A 819 24.18 -6.56 -37.74
CA LYS A 819 25.48 -5.99 -37.31
C LYS A 819 25.64 -4.48 -37.59
N THR A 820 24.79 -3.91 -38.45
CA THR A 820 24.74 -2.46 -38.72
C THR A 820 23.79 -1.72 -37.77
N ASN A 821 22.79 -2.42 -37.21
CA ASN A 821 21.68 -1.83 -36.47
C ASN A 821 21.81 -1.90 -34.93
N TYR A 822 22.74 -2.69 -34.37
CA TYR A 822 22.78 -2.98 -32.92
C TYR A 822 24.17 -2.89 -32.27
#